data_AF-A0A1I3NLD0-F1
#
_entry.id   AF-A0A1I3NLD0-F1
#
_cell.length_a   1.000
_cell.length_b   1.000
_cell.length_c   1.000
_cell.angle_alpha   90.00
_cell.angle_beta   90.00
_cell.angle_gamma   90.00
#
_symmetry.space_group_name_H-M   'P 1'
#
loop_
_entity.id
_entity.type
_entity.pdbx_description
1 polymer ?
#
loop_
_entity_poly.entity_id
_entity_poly.type
_entity_poly.pdbx_seq_one_letter_code
_entity_poly.pdbx_strand_id
1 'polypeptide(L)'
;MIKKQLFSIVPLFLGILTFSQTTTSAGCFTESVSKVYLNNFEGGIQNLPTTPTDYKVVSGWSKNANNVNSLDLRLFAKGGNNTDFPLYSSDVSSWYINNGSKTVSFGPLNVSNATARKISFNLAAFGSTEKTLFTNADQVTLEVRKPGTTTWSSEVVIKGNGVSDNDGSRYHFSIGATATETYDGDNVPLIKIGNFNLIELSLPNSTNFNNLDFRITAINTSSEKYWLIDNVKVTGSFIEPVTKTYTSAGWINAAGVSTTAPTINEKAIIAGVFTGDLTACECEVQSTGSVVVGAGKIVKLNHKLVNNGSFTVESDGNFIQVDNNAANSGNIVVKRNSPMQKNDYTYWSSPVIGQELKGFSPKTNSTRFYKYDEAKNLFVTVPSVGVNFVPARGYAIMAPSDYTTTLQTFEGVFTGIPNNGVVTSPVTYSGSVDQGYNLVGNPYSSNIDFEQLYTLNADTIEKSAYFWTNVDRNRQGSTNGNSNYSGNAYAIYNGTGGIPATNGGAKPTQFIKVGQGFIVKAKKAIDLVFNNSVRNGKDESIFFSKNATSAKDRFWMTLTSPSNNVNTVLIGYIPNATNDFELDFDAPLLKIGSDSFYSILGEEKLGIQGRSYPLNKEDVIAIGTTHFETGVYTIGLDDKEGTFAKGQNIYLRDKETKIITNLIDGNYTFKASAGEYSNRFEIVFTATALGVGSAVKAETQLYREGQYFVLVSTKKITGFELYDMSGRIIITQKPDVKEIRFNADALLNGTYILNAQLEGGGRFSKKLLK
;
A
#
# COMPACT_ATOMS: atom_id res chain seq x y z
N MET A 1 76.14 -2.91 8.99
CA MET A 1 76.35 -2.72 7.54
C MET A 1 75.10 -3.18 6.81
N ILE A 2 74.63 -2.31 5.93
CA ILE A 2 73.32 -2.25 5.29
C ILE A 2 73.30 -3.13 4.04
N LYS A 3 72.22 -3.87 3.79
CA LYS A 3 71.74 -4.16 2.42
C LYS A 3 70.22 -4.01 2.36
N LYS A 4 69.81 -2.84 1.87
CA LYS A 4 68.46 -2.48 1.43
C LYS A 4 68.10 -3.32 0.19
N GLN A 5 66.94 -3.98 0.18
CA GLN A 5 66.19 -4.24 -1.05
C GLN A 5 64.99 -3.30 -1.06
N LEU A 6 64.98 -2.37 -2.02
CA LEU A 6 63.82 -1.57 -2.40
C LEU A 6 62.93 -2.44 -3.30
N PHE A 7 61.70 -2.70 -2.89
CA PHE A 7 60.61 -3.00 -3.82
C PHE A 7 59.79 -1.72 -4.02
N SER A 8 59.62 -1.36 -5.28
CA SER A 8 58.89 -0.18 -5.76
C SER A 8 57.40 -0.31 -5.41
N ILE A 9 56.86 0.65 -4.67
CA ILE A 9 55.43 0.80 -4.42
C ILE A 9 54.85 1.60 -5.60
N VAL A 10 54.03 0.94 -6.42
CA VAL A 10 53.10 1.60 -7.34
C VAL A 10 51.91 2.07 -6.49
N PRO A 11 51.55 3.36 -6.45
CA PRO A 11 50.34 3.78 -5.76
C PRO A 11 49.14 3.43 -6.64
N LEU A 12 48.42 2.37 -6.27
CA LEU A 12 47.04 2.19 -6.69
C LEU A 12 46.22 3.32 -6.06
N PHE A 13 45.73 4.25 -6.87
CA PHE A 13 44.78 5.28 -6.43
C PHE A 13 43.46 4.59 -6.04
N LEU A 14 43.33 4.25 -4.76
CA LEU A 14 42.06 3.85 -4.16
C LEU A 14 41.32 5.14 -3.81
N GLY A 15 40.35 5.53 -4.65
CA GLY A 15 39.48 6.67 -4.39
C GLY A 15 38.67 6.44 -3.11
N ILE A 16 38.94 7.24 -2.08
CA ILE A 16 38.15 7.27 -0.85
C ILE A 16 36.83 7.97 -1.19
N LEU A 17 35.73 7.22 -1.26
CA LEU A 17 34.38 7.78 -1.26
C LEU A 17 34.09 8.35 0.13
N THR A 18 33.92 9.67 0.23
CA THR A 18 33.35 10.32 1.42
C THR A 18 31.83 10.42 1.26
N PHE A 19 31.07 9.69 2.09
CA PHE A 19 29.62 9.74 2.12
C PHE A 19 29.14 10.89 3.03
N SER A 20 28.38 11.83 2.50
CA SER A 20 27.58 12.77 3.32
C SER A 20 26.10 12.56 3.01
N GLN A 21 25.32 12.08 3.97
CA GLN A 21 23.87 11.95 3.85
C GLN A 21 23.20 13.27 4.22
N THR A 22 22.39 13.83 3.33
CA THR A 22 21.53 14.99 3.61
C THR A 22 20.08 14.59 3.45
N THR A 23 19.30 14.66 4.53
CA THR A 23 17.86 14.36 4.53
C THR A 23 17.06 15.65 4.35
N THR A 24 16.43 15.85 3.20
CA THR A 24 15.36 16.85 3.04
C THR A 24 14.19 16.24 2.27
N SER A 25 13.05 16.13 2.97
CA SER A 25 11.67 15.90 2.53
C SER A 25 11.38 14.88 1.41
N ALA A 26 10.63 13.83 1.78
CA ALA A 26 9.73 13.02 0.93
C ALA A 26 10.32 12.21 -0.24
N GLY A 27 11.64 12.21 -0.49
CA GLY A 27 12.29 11.40 -1.53
C GLY A 27 13.22 10.32 -0.99
N CYS A 28 13.72 9.46 -1.88
CA CYS A 28 14.78 8.49 -1.54
C CYS A 28 16.01 9.19 -0.98
N PHE A 29 16.76 8.51 -0.12
CA PHE A 29 18.11 8.92 0.24
C PHE A 29 18.94 9.10 -1.01
N THR A 30 19.72 10.16 -1.04
CA THR A 30 20.60 10.47 -2.15
C THR A 30 22.05 10.52 -1.70
N GLU A 31 22.95 10.26 -2.64
CA GLU A 31 24.39 10.37 -2.48
C GLU A 31 24.99 11.17 -3.63
N SER A 32 26.13 11.82 -3.35
CA SER A 32 26.89 12.53 -4.38
C SER A 32 27.80 11.55 -5.11
N VAL A 33 27.59 11.40 -6.42
CA VAL A 33 28.37 10.52 -7.30
C VAL A 33 29.10 11.35 -8.35
N SER A 34 30.43 11.22 -8.42
CA SER A 34 31.23 11.84 -9.48
C SER A 34 31.20 10.97 -10.75
N LYS A 35 30.79 11.55 -11.89
CA LYS A 35 30.84 10.87 -13.21
C LYS A 35 31.86 11.56 -14.14
N VAL A 36 32.48 10.75 -15.00
CA VAL A 36 33.44 11.20 -16.03
C VAL A 36 33.02 10.61 -17.38
N TYR A 37 32.67 11.49 -18.33
CA TYR A 37 32.58 11.15 -19.76
C TYR A 37 33.92 11.49 -20.41
N LEU A 38 34.51 10.57 -21.16
CA LEU A 38 35.86 10.61 -21.70
C LEU A 38 35.87 10.17 -23.17
N ASN A 39 36.63 10.91 -23.96
CA ASN A 39 37.12 10.51 -25.27
C ASN A 39 38.65 10.70 -25.29
N ASN A 40 39.38 9.60 -25.45
CA ASN A 40 40.84 9.58 -25.56
C ASN A 40 41.32 9.36 -27.01
N PHE A 41 40.42 9.44 -27.99
CA PHE A 41 40.71 9.19 -29.41
C PHE A 41 41.32 7.81 -29.73
N GLU A 42 41.10 6.82 -28.88
CA GLU A 42 41.56 5.43 -29.07
C GLU A 42 40.41 4.45 -29.32
N GLY A 43 40.74 3.22 -29.72
CA GLY A 43 39.78 2.13 -29.94
C GLY A 43 39.16 1.49 -28.68
N GLY A 44 39.44 2.02 -27.48
CA GLY A 44 38.84 1.59 -26.22
C GLY A 44 37.37 2.00 -26.06
N ILE A 45 36.79 1.75 -24.87
CA ILE A 45 35.41 2.16 -24.57
C ILE A 45 35.37 3.67 -24.31
N GLN A 46 34.99 4.44 -25.33
CA GLN A 46 34.70 5.87 -25.21
C GLN A 46 33.23 6.06 -24.80
N ASN A 47 32.98 6.80 -23.71
CA ASN A 47 31.62 7.07 -23.23
C ASN A 47 31.18 8.53 -23.48
N LEU A 48 32.05 9.38 -24.02
CA LEU A 48 31.71 10.69 -24.55
C LEU A 48 31.39 10.56 -26.05
N PRO A 49 30.13 10.78 -26.47
CA PRO A 49 29.75 10.67 -27.88
C PRO A 49 30.50 11.67 -28.74
N THR A 50 31.03 11.19 -29.87
CA THR A 50 31.62 12.02 -30.92
C THR A 50 30.82 11.89 -32.18
N THR A 51 30.46 13.01 -32.79
CA THR A 51 29.89 13.01 -34.14
C THR A 51 31.02 12.88 -35.16
N PRO A 52 30.90 12.04 -36.21
CA PRO A 52 31.96 11.87 -37.19
C PRO A 52 32.27 13.20 -37.88
N THR A 53 33.46 13.72 -37.60
CA THR A 53 34.10 14.78 -38.38
C THR A 53 35.43 14.26 -38.90
N ASP A 54 35.98 14.87 -39.94
CA ASP A 54 37.24 14.49 -40.57
C ASP A 54 38.44 14.78 -39.64
N TYR A 55 38.62 13.94 -38.62
CA TYR A 55 39.67 14.01 -37.62
C TYR A 55 40.71 12.92 -37.87
N LYS A 56 41.99 13.24 -37.67
CA LYS A 56 43.09 12.29 -37.88
C LYS A 56 43.78 12.01 -36.56
N VAL A 57 44.17 10.76 -36.33
CA VAL A 57 44.87 10.37 -35.11
C VAL A 57 46.36 10.22 -35.34
N VAL A 58 47.14 10.54 -34.31
CA VAL A 58 48.58 10.30 -34.27
C VAL A 58 48.94 9.49 -33.04
N SER A 59 49.84 8.52 -33.20
CA SER A 59 50.34 7.67 -32.12
C SER A 59 51.87 7.63 -32.12
N GLY A 60 52.46 7.16 -31.03
CA GLY A 60 53.91 7.02 -30.88
C GLY A 60 54.58 8.24 -30.26
N TRP A 61 55.83 8.49 -30.66
CA TRP A 61 56.73 9.45 -30.00
C TRP A 61 57.25 10.51 -30.98
N SER A 62 57.59 11.69 -30.44
CA SER A 62 57.98 12.87 -31.22
C SER A 62 59.31 12.70 -31.96
N LYS A 63 60.28 12.01 -31.37
CA LYS A 63 61.57 11.68 -31.99
C LYS A 63 61.73 10.17 -31.96
N ASN A 64 61.96 9.55 -33.10
CA ASN A 64 62.32 8.15 -33.10
C ASN A 64 62.92 7.71 -34.44
N ALA A 65 64.24 7.52 -34.48
CA ALA A 65 64.92 6.95 -35.64
C ALA A 65 64.80 5.42 -35.71
N ASN A 66 64.26 4.77 -34.65
CA ASN A 66 64.24 3.31 -34.49
C ASN A 66 62.82 2.70 -34.31
N ASN A 67 61.78 3.49 -34.06
CA ASN A 67 60.36 3.09 -34.11
C ASN A 67 59.55 4.19 -34.78
N VAL A 68 58.91 3.92 -35.90
CA VAL A 68 58.21 4.95 -36.66
C VAL A 68 56.92 5.38 -35.96
N ASN A 69 56.64 6.68 -35.87
CA ASN A 69 55.31 7.15 -35.47
C ASN A 69 54.32 7.00 -36.63
N SER A 70 53.02 7.09 -36.36
CA SER A 70 52.01 6.83 -37.40
C SER A 70 51.97 7.84 -38.55
N LEU A 71 52.81 8.89 -38.51
CA LEU A 71 52.94 9.89 -39.58
C LEU A 71 54.22 9.71 -40.41
N ASP A 72 55.09 8.76 -40.06
CA ASP A 72 56.40 8.56 -40.68
C ASP A 72 57.28 9.84 -40.71
N LEU A 73 57.13 10.74 -39.74
CA LEU A 73 57.79 12.05 -39.69
C LEU A 73 58.33 12.37 -38.30
N ARG A 74 59.47 13.07 -38.19
CA ARG A 74 59.97 13.57 -36.90
C ARG A 74 59.19 14.83 -36.48
N LEU A 75 58.76 14.89 -35.22
CA LEU A 75 58.03 16.00 -34.62
C LEU A 75 58.80 16.62 -33.46
N PHE A 76 58.79 17.95 -33.39
CA PHE A 76 59.60 18.75 -32.47
C PHE A 76 58.69 19.54 -31.52
N ALA A 77 58.88 19.37 -30.22
CA ALA A 77 58.32 20.23 -29.17
C ALA A 77 59.39 21.21 -28.63
N LYS A 78 59.05 21.98 -27.58
CA LYS A 78 60.02 22.82 -26.85
C LYS A 78 61.26 22.02 -26.45
N GLY A 79 62.46 22.50 -26.81
CA GLY A 79 63.74 21.88 -26.46
C GLY A 79 64.47 21.13 -27.60
N GLY A 80 63.90 21.05 -28.81
CA GLY A 80 64.58 20.51 -29.99
C GLY A 80 64.90 19.01 -29.96
N ASN A 81 65.87 18.56 -30.77
CA ASN A 81 66.24 17.17 -31.08
C ASN A 81 66.64 16.24 -29.90
N ASN A 82 66.56 16.60 -28.62
CA ASN A 82 67.29 15.87 -27.56
C ASN A 82 66.47 14.91 -26.67
N THR A 83 65.14 14.89 -26.75
CA THR A 83 64.30 13.99 -25.92
C THR A 83 63.01 13.56 -26.63
N ASP A 84 62.61 12.30 -26.43
CA ASP A 84 61.38 11.75 -27.00
C ASP A 84 60.19 12.08 -26.08
N PHE A 85 59.12 12.67 -26.63
CA PHE A 85 57.88 12.94 -25.93
C PHE A 85 56.73 12.13 -26.54
N PRO A 86 55.78 11.65 -25.72
CA PRO A 86 54.61 10.97 -26.25
C PRO A 86 53.74 11.95 -27.03
N LEU A 87 53.19 11.49 -28.16
CA LEU A 87 52.22 12.21 -28.97
C LEU A 87 50.79 12.01 -28.47
N TYR A 88 50.64 11.63 -27.20
CA TYR A 88 49.40 11.42 -26.48
C TYR A 88 49.64 11.68 -24.99
N SER A 89 48.56 11.85 -24.23
CA SER A 89 48.60 12.15 -22.79
C SER A 89 48.03 11.03 -21.91
N SER A 90 47.29 10.08 -22.49
CA SER A 90 46.78 8.87 -21.82
C SER A 90 47.56 7.62 -22.23
N ASP A 91 47.13 6.90 -23.29
CA ASP A 91 47.56 5.52 -23.52
C ASP A 91 48.27 5.29 -24.88
N VAL A 92 47.69 5.70 -26.02
CA VAL A 92 48.17 5.30 -27.36
C VAL A 92 48.13 6.39 -28.44
N SER A 93 47.09 7.25 -28.47
CA SER A 93 46.92 8.22 -29.57
C SER A 93 46.27 9.53 -29.17
N SER A 94 46.38 10.54 -30.05
CA SER A 94 45.68 11.83 -29.93
C SER A 94 45.10 12.26 -31.28
N TRP A 95 44.10 13.14 -31.27
CA TRP A 95 43.68 13.86 -32.48
C TRP A 95 44.76 14.86 -32.88
N TYR A 96 45.06 14.98 -34.17
CA TYR A 96 45.90 16.06 -34.67
C TYR A 96 45.27 16.82 -35.84
N ILE A 97 45.67 18.10 -35.94
CA ILE A 97 45.50 18.89 -37.16
C ILE A 97 46.85 19.39 -37.67
N ASN A 98 47.09 19.16 -38.97
CA ASN A 98 48.12 19.84 -39.74
C ASN A 98 47.49 20.55 -40.94
N ASN A 99 47.95 21.76 -41.26
CA ASN A 99 47.50 22.59 -42.39
C ASN A 99 45.97 22.76 -42.55
N GLY A 100 45.46 23.96 -42.28
CA GLY A 100 44.06 24.32 -42.48
C GLY A 100 43.27 24.33 -41.17
N SER A 101 41.94 24.14 -41.28
CA SER A 101 41.01 24.18 -40.15
C SER A 101 40.21 22.88 -40.08
N LYS A 102 40.13 22.31 -38.87
CA LYS A 102 39.37 21.09 -38.58
C LYS A 102 38.66 21.23 -37.25
N THR A 103 37.49 20.61 -37.15
CA THR A 103 36.62 20.69 -35.98
C THR A 103 36.19 19.29 -35.56
N VAL A 104 36.20 19.02 -34.26
CA VAL A 104 35.66 17.79 -33.66
C VAL A 104 34.53 18.14 -32.72
N SER A 105 33.39 17.49 -32.88
CA SER A 105 32.16 17.75 -32.13
C SER A 105 31.86 16.62 -31.15
N PHE A 106 31.46 16.99 -29.93
CA PHE A 106 31.17 16.10 -28.81
C PHE A 106 29.76 16.35 -28.28
N GLY A 107 29.12 15.27 -27.82
CA GLY A 107 27.73 15.27 -27.38
C GLY A 107 26.77 14.66 -28.40
N PRO A 108 25.46 14.65 -28.11
CA PRO A 108 24.85 15.32 -26.96
C PRO A 108 25.02 14.59 -25.62
N LEU A 109 25.17 15.36 -24.53
CA LEU A 109 25.15 14.86 -23.15
C LEU A 109 24.10 15.59 -22.28
N ASN A 110 23.39 14.84 -21.43
CA ASN A 110 22.56 15.44 -20.38
C ASN A 110 23.37 15.51 -19.07
N VAL A 111 23.73 16.73 -18.66
CA VAL A 111 24.41 17.03 -17.39
C VAL A 111 23.63 18.08 -16.57
N SER A 112 22.33 18.20 -16.83
CA SER A 112 21.47 19.22 -16.19
C SER A 112 21.34 19.03 -14.68
N ASN A 113 21.42 17.80 -14.18
CA ASN A 113 21.31 17.43 -12.77
C ASN A 113 22.67 17.32 -12.03
N ALA A 114 23.77 17.68 -12.68
CA ALA A 114 25.10 17.67 -12.07
C ALA A 114 25.52 19.05 -11.54
N THR A 115 26.31 19.04 -10.48
CA THR A 115 27.04 20.20 -9.95
C THR A 115 28.53 20.09 -10.28
N ALA A 116 29.30 21.17 -10.10
CA ALA A 116 30.75 21.20 -10.34
C ALA A 116 31.14 20.67 -11.74
N ARG A 117 30.35 21.03 -12.74
CA ARG A 117 30.46 20.52 -14.11
C ARG A 117 31.63 21.15 -14.84
N LYS A 118 32.44 20.36 -15.54
CA LYS A 118 33.56 20.86 -16.33
C LYS A 118 33.72 20.14 -17.66
N ILE A 119 34.09 20.88 -18.69
CA ILE A 119 34.69 20.35 -19.93
C ILE A 119 36.20 20.53 -19.79
N SER A 120 36.99 19.52 -20.15
CA SER A 120 38.45 19.66 -20.20
C SER A 120 39.09 18.86 -21.31
N PHE A 121 40.22 19.30 -21.84
CA PHE A 121 41.04 18.50 -22.76
C PHE A 121 42.51 18.88 -22.66
N ASN A 122 43.37 17.92 -23.01
CA ASN A 122 44.81 18.12 -23.12
C ASN A 122 45.17 18.65 -24.52
N LEU A 123 46.14 19.56 -24.57
CA LEU A 123 46.60 20.19 -25.80
C LEU A 123 48.14 20.14 -25.90
N ALA A 124 48.65 19.96 -27.10
CA ALA A 124 50.08 20.07 -27.41
C ALA A 124 50.30 20.69 -28.79
N ALA A 125 51.48 21.27 -28.99
CA ALA A 125 51.90 21.93 -30.22
C ALA A 125 53.27 21.42 -30.67
N PHE A 126 53.30 20.73 -31.81
CA PHE A 126 54.52 20.18 -32.40
C PHE A 126 54.81 20.80 -33.78
N GLY A 127 56.08 20.93 -34.13
CA GLY A 127 56.53 21.30 -35.48
C GLY A 127 57.14 20.11 -36.20
N SER A 128 57.11 20.05 -37.53
CA SER A 128 57.90 19.10 -38.33
C SER A 128 59.35 19.56 -38.53
N THR A 129 59.69 20.80 -38.11
CA THR A 129 61.06 21.31 -38.10
C THR A 129 61.41 21.90 -36.74
N GLU A 130 62.71 21.97 -36.43
CA GLU A 130 63.21 22.53 -35.17
C GLU A 130 62.92 24.03 -34.99
N LYS A 131 62.49 24.72 -36.04
CA LYS A 131 62.24 26.17 -36.04
C LYS A 131 60.79 26.54 -36.32
N THR A 132 59.87 25.58 -36.37
CA THR A 132 58.45 25.87 -36.64
C THR A 132 57.87 26.79 -35.56
N LEU A 133 57.31 27.94 -35.98
CA LEU A 133 56.72 28.94 -35.08
C LEU A 133 55.19 28.97 -35.20
N PHE A 134 54.49 28.78 -34.09
CA PHE A 134 53.05 29.03 -34.00
C PHE A 134 52.80 30.50 -33.71
N THR A 135 52.12 31.18 -34.62
CA THR A 135 51.76 32.60 -34.57
C THR A 135 50.35 32.78 -34.00
N ASN A 136 49.91 34.03 -33.81
CA ASN A 136 48.54 34.34 -33.38
C ASN A 136 47.44 33.87 -34.37
N ALA A 137 47.80 33.52 -35.60
CA ALA A 137 46.87 32.94 -36.59
C ALA A 137 46.69 31.42 -36.44
N ASP A 138 47.58 30.76 -35.69
CA ASP A 138 47.46 29.35 -35.33
C ASP A 138 46.77 29.25 -33.98
N GLN A 139 45.58 28.64 -33.93
CA GLN A 139 44.75 28.69 -32.74
C GLN A 139 43.92 27.42 -32.53
N VAL A 140 43.57 27.15 -31.27
CA VAL A 140 42.61 26.12 -30.88
C VAL A 140 41.50 26.80 -30.10
N THR A 141 40.26 26.60 -30.53
CA THR A 141 39.06 27.19 -29.96
C THR A 141 38.17 26.11 -29.37
N LEU A 142 37.77 26.28 -28.11
CA LEU A 142 36.67 25.53 -27.49
C LEU A 142 35.38 26.33 -27.66
N GLU A 143 34.39 25.71 -28.28
CA GLU A 143 33.07 26.30 -28.50
C GLU A 143 32.00 25.43 -27.87
N VAL A 144 31.00 26.05 -27.24
CA VAL A 144 29.85 25.36 -26.65
C VAL A 144 28.59 25.80 -27.39
N ARG A 145 27.70 24.86 -27.70
CA ARG A 145 26.40 25.22 -28.26
C ARG A 145 25.54 25.79 -27.15
N LYS A 146 24.98 26.99 -27.36
CA LYS A 146 24.12 27.63 -26.36
C LYS A 146 22.90 26.72 -26.08
N PRO A 147 22.57 26.46 -24.80
CA PRO A 147 21.45 25.59 -24.47
C PRO A 147 20.14 26.02 -25.10
N GLY A 148 19.41 25.07 -25.69
CA GLY A 148 18.12 25.31 -26.34
C GLY A 148 18.19 26.00 -27.71
N THR A 149 19.39 26.26 -28.27
CA THR A 149 19.56 26.90 -29.58
C THR A 149 20.44 26.07 -30.51
N THR A 150 20.61 26.56 -31.75
CA THR A 150 21.58 26.05 -32.73
C THR A 150 22.86 26.90 -32.80
N THR A 151 22.96 27.93 -31.98
CA THR A 151 24.06 28.91 -32.01
C THR A 151 25.23 28.44 -31.15
N TRP A 152 26.44 28.68 -31.62
CA TRP A 152 27.68 28.35 -30.93
C TRP A 152 28.28 29.61 -30.32
N SER A 153 28.86 29.50 -29.13
CA SER A 153 29.70 30.53 -28.53
C SER A 153 31.12 30.00 -28.35
N SER A 154 32.09 30.83 -28.76
CA SER A 154 33.51 30.60 -28.46
C SER A 154 33.78 31.00 -27.02
N GLU A 155 34.37 30.09 -26.24
CA GLU A 155 34.58 30.27 -24.80
C GLU A 155 36.06 30.42 -24.47
N VAL A 156 36.93 29.62 -25.10
CA VAL A 156 38.38 29.67 -24.88
C VAL A 156 39.10 29.60 -26.23
N VAL A 157 40.07 30.48 -26.45
CA VAL A 157 40.95 30.48 -27.62
C VAL A 157 42.40 30.46 -27.16
N ILE A 158 43.12 29.40 -27.51
CA ILE A 158 44.57 29.29 -27.32
C ILE A 158 45.25 29.66 -28.64
N LYS A 159 46.16 30.64 -28.62
CA LYS A 159 46.92 31.11 -29.78
C LYS A 159 48.41 30.81 -29.63
N GLY A 160 49.06 30.55 -30.77
CA GLY A 160 50.51 30.57 -30.86
C GLY A 160 51.08 31.94 -30.47
N ASN A 161 52.22 31.96 -29.80
CA ASN A 161 52.80 33.21 -29.26
C ASN A 161 53.69 33.98 -30.24
N GLY A 162 54.02 33.42 -31.40
CA GLY A 162 54.83 34.06 -32.45
C GLY A 162 56.25 34.45 -32.04
N VAL A 163 56.68 34.12 -30.82
CA VAL A 163 58.05 34.35 -30.34
C VAL A 163 58.93 33.15 -30.66
N SER A 164 60.25 33.34 -30.53
CA SER A 164 61.31 32.43 -30.97
C SER A 164 61.06 30.95 -30.63
N ASP A 165 61.72 30.05 -31.37
CA ASP A 165 61.66 28.60 -31.18
C ASP A 165 62.03 28.13 -29.75
N ASN A 166 62.75 28.96 -29.00
CA ASN A 166 63.17 28.77 -27.61
C ASN A 166 62.14 29.25 -26.56
N ASP A 167 61.23 30.17 -26.92
CA ASP A 167 60.28 30.82 -26.00
C ASP A 167 58.90 30.14 -25.92
N GLY A 168 58.80 28.92 -26.45
CA GLY A 168 57.61 28.08 -26.27
C GLY A 168 56.44 28.47 -27.18
N SER A 169 56.71 28.55 -28.47
CA SER A 169 55.68 28.44 -29.51
C SER A 169 55.24 26.99 -29.77
N ARG A 170 55.97 26.00 -29.22
CA ARG A 170 55.71 24.55 -29.27
C ARG A 170 55.79 23.98 -27.87
N TYR A 171 55.04 22.93 -27.56
CA TYR A 171 55.00 22.28 -26.25
C TYR A 171 54.37 20.88 -26.32
N HIS A 172 54.69 20.03 -25.36
CA HIS A 172 54.15 18.67 -25.24
C HIS A 172 53.17 18.60 -24.05
N PHE A 173 52.42 17.49 -23.93
CA PHE A 173 51.36 17.35 -22.92
C PHE A 173 51.83 17.50 -21.46
N SER A 174 53.11 17.33 -21.16
CA SER A 174 53.66 17.44 -19.80
C SER A 174 54.24 18.82 -19.46
N ILE A 175 54.23 19.78 -20.40
CA ILE A 175 54.70 21.15 -20.15
C ILE A 175 53.70 22.20 -20.67
N GLY A 176 53.26 23.08 -19.78
CA GLY A 176 52.32 24.15 -20.12
C GLY A 176 51.57 24.63 -18.87
N ALA A 177 50.85 25.74 -19.03
CA ALA A 177 49.91 26.22 -18.04
C ALA A 177 48.50 25.66 -18.29
N THR A 178 47.62 25.80 -17.30
CA THR A 178 46.19 25.54 -17.46
C THR A 178 45.48 26.81 -17.89
N ALA A 179 44.65 26.72 -18.92
CA ALA A 179 43.68 27.76 -19.25
C ALA A 179 42.33 27.39 -18.64
N THR A 180 41.85 28.19 -17.71
CA THR A 180 40.57 27.98 -17.03
C THR A 180 39.64 29.14 -17.33
N GLU A 181 38.40 28.84 -17.71
CA GLU A 181 37.33 29.82 -17.90
C GLU A 181 35.99 29.28 -17.37
N THR A 182 34.99 30.15 -17.25
CA THR A 182 33.59 29.75 -16.97
C THR A 182 32.73 30.04 -18.18
N TYR A 183 31.90 29.09 -18.60
CA TYR A 183 30.95 29.31 -19.68
C TYR A 183 29.99 30.45 -19.34
N ASP A 184 29.90 31.44 -20.22
CA ASP A 184 28.95 32.55 -20.13
C ASP A 184 28.02 32.63 -21.36
N GLY A 185 28.40 31.98 -22.47
CA GLY A 185 27.65 31.96 -23.70
C GLY A 185 27.58 33.30 -24.42
N ASP A 186 28.44 34.26 -24.11
CA ASP A 186 28.40 35.61 -24.72
C ASP A 186 29.12 35.68 -26.08
N ASN A 187 29.88 34.63 -26.43
CA ASN A 187 30.73 34.51 -27.61
C ASN A 187 31.92 35.49 -27.63
N VAL A 188 32.44 35.83 -26.45
CA VAL A 188 33.65 36.61 -26.20
C VAL A 188 34.66 35.70 -25.49
N PRO A 189 35.48 34.95 -26.23
CA PRO A 189 36.32 33.93 -25.63
C PRO A 189 37.45 34.51 -24.78
N LEU A 190 37.85 33.78 -23.74
CA LEU A 190 39.14 33.96 -23.08
C LEU A 190 40.26 33.68 -24.08
N ILE A 191 41.04 34.71 -24.42
CA ILE A 191 42.21 34.57 -25.28
C ILE A 191 43.46 34.35 -24.44
N LYS A 192 44.13 33.21 -24.66
CA LYS A 192 45.44 32.89 -24.09
C LYS A 192 46.47 32.72 -25.18
N ILE A 193 47.68 33.19 -24.92
CA ILE A 193 48.80 33.17 -25.87
C ILE A 193 49.98 32.44 -25.21
N GLY A 194 50.49 31.39 -25.84
CA GLY A 194 51.64 30.61 -25.34
C GLY A 194 51.34 29.15 -25.01
N ASN A 195 52.08 28.58 -24.05
CA ASN A 195 52.05 27.14 -23.74
C ASN A 195 50.92 26.79 -22.78
N PHE A 196 49.81 26.26 -23.29
CA PHE A 196 48.68 25.78 -22.49
C PHE A 196 48.38 24.32 -22.80
N ASN A 197 48.75 23.42 -21.88
CA ASN A 197 48.65 21.96 -22.09
C ASN A 197 47.37 21.34 -21.52
N LEU A 198 46.61 22.10 -20.73
CA LEU A 198 45.30 21.73 -20.22
C LEU A 198 44.34 22.90 -20.39
N ILE A 199 43.18 22.63 -20.96
CA ILE A 199 42.10 23.60 -21.11
C ILE A 199 40.94 23.08 -20.28
N GLU A 200 40.38 23.94 -19.43
CA GLU A 200 39.23 23.66 -18.57
C GLU A 200 38.17 24.75 -18.70
N LEU A 201 36.92 24.34 -18.90
CA LEU A 201 35.76 25.22 -18.92
C LEU A 201 34.76 24.75 -17.87
N SER A 202 34.52 25.58 -16.85
CA SER A 202 33.51 25.32 -15.82
C SER A 202 32.12 25.68 -16.36
N LEU A 203 31.13 24.79 -16.18
CA LEU A 203 29.76 25.03 -16.63
C LEU A 203 28.89 25.47 -15.43
N PRO A 204 28.35 26.70 -15.43
CA PRO A 204 27.68 27.29 -14.26
C PRO A 204 26.39 26.56 -13.92
N ASN A 205 26.15 26.24 -12.64
CA ASN A 205 24.96 25.48 -12.19
C ASN A 205 23.63 26.16 -12.54
N SER A 206 23.60 27.48 -12.74
CA SER A 206 22.42 28.25 -13.15
C SER A 206 21.93 27.95 -14.57
N THR A 207 22.79 27.34 -15.40
CA THR A 207 22.48 27.05 -16.80
C THR A 207 22.06 25.59 -16.97
N ASN A 208 20.95 25.36 -17.68
CA ASN A 208 20.41 24.03 -17.93
C ASN A 208 21.07 23.38 -19.15
N PHE A 209 21.95 22.40 -18.90
CA PHE A 209 22.63 21.61 -19.95
C PHE A 209 22.01 20.21 -20.08
N ASN A 210 20.74 20.15 -20.49
CA ASN A 210 20.06 18.89 -20.81
C ASN A 210 20.52 18.26 -22.15
N ASN A 211 21.19 19.06 -22.98
CA ASN A 211 21.69 18.69 -24.30
C ASN A 211 23.03 19.39 -24.60
N LEU A 212 24.02 19.17 -23.74
CA LEU A 212 25.37 19.73 -23.87
C LEU A 212 26.01 19.20 -25.15
N ASP A 213 26.28 20.13 -26.07
CA ASP A 213 27.11 19.92 -27.24
C ASP A 213 28.24 20.93 -27.20
N PHE A 214 29.46 20.46 -27.45
CA PHE A 214 30.64 21.31 -27.56
C PHE A 214 31.52 20.82 -28.70
N ARG A 215 32.38 21.69 -29.21
CA ARG A 215 33.30 21.33 -30.29
C ARG A 215 34.64 22.00 -30.06
N ILE A 216 35.68 21.35 -30.56
CA ILE A 216 37.03 21.88 -30.55
C ILE A 216 37.44 22.11 -32.00
N THR A 217 37.74 23.37 -32.33
CA THR A 217 38.17 23.79 -33.66
C THR A 217 39.64 24.18 -33.58
N ALA A 218 40.50 23.52 -34.34
CA ALA A 218 41.90 23.87 -34.43
C ALA A 218 42.21 24.42 -35.82
N ILE A 219 43.00 25.49 -35.87
CA ILE A 219 43.39 26.22 -37.08
C ILE A 219 44.89 26.30 -37.14
N ASN A 220 45.40 26.04 -38.32
CA ASN A 220 46.81 25.96 -38.59
C ASN A 220 47.12 26.55 -39.97
N THR A 221 48.08 27.47 -40.01
CA THR A 221 48.46 28.20 -41.22
C THR A 221 49.51 27.50 -42.09
N SER A 222 50.05 26.36 -41.65
CA SER A 222 51.10 25.63 -42.37
C SER A 222 51.01 24.10 -42.15
N SER A 223 51.55 23.34 -43.10
CA SER A 223 51.74 21.89 -42.98
C SER A 223 52.85 21.47 -42.02
N GLU A 224 53.69 22.41 -41.58
CA GLU A 224 54.76 22.12 -40.63
C GLU A 224 54.30 22.09 -39.18
N LYS A 225 53.08 22.52 -38.88
CA LYS A 225 52.56 22.69 -37.52
C LYS A 225 51.57 21.58 -37.22
N TYR A 226 51.53 21.13 -35.97
CA TYR A 226 50.68 20.04 -35.49
C TYR A 226 50.10 20.42 -34.13
N TRP A 227 48.80 20.72 -34.08
CA TRP A 227 48.07 20.77 -32.81
C TRP A 227 47.58 19.37 -32.48
N LEU A 228 47.86 18.89 -31.28
CA LEU A 228 47.44 17.58 -30.80
C LEU A 228 46.47 17.75 -29.62
N ILE A 229 45.35 17.03 -29.65
CA ILE A 229 44.31 17.06 -28.61
C ILE A 229 44.05 15.65 -28.12
N ASP A 230 44.00 15.51 -26.81
CA ASP A 230 43.74 14.22 -26.16
C ASP A 230 42.88 14.42 -24.90
N ASN A 231 42.33 13.33 -24.37
CA ASN A 231 41.65 13.27 -23.08
C ASN A 231 40.52 14.29 -22.93
N VAL A 232 39.65 14.38 -23.94
CA VAL A 232 38.47 15.24 -23.88
C VAL A 232 37.50 14.66 -22.87
N LYS A 233 37.18 15.43 -21.83
CA LYS A 233 36.39 15.00 -20.69
C LYS A 233 35.23 15.95 -20.42
N VAL A 234 34.11 15.38 -19.98
CA VAL A 234 33.05 16.08 -19.25
C VAL A 234 32.92 15.45 -17.88
N THR A 235 33.06 16.25 -16.82
CA THR A 235 32.94 15.79 -15.42
C THR A 235 31.80 16.49 -14.71
N GLY A 236 31.24 15.87 -13.67
CA GLY A 236 30.24 16.47 -12.80
C GLY A 236 29.90 15.60 -11.59
N SER A 237 29.41 16.22 -10.53
CA SER A 237 28.91 15.58 -9.31
C SER A 237 27.39 15.53 -9.32
N PHE A 238 26.83 14.34 -9.40
CA PHE A 238 25.40 14.07 -9.48
C PHE A 238 24.86 13.72 -8.11
N ILE A 239 23.67 14.21 -7.76
CA ILE A 239 22.93 13.74 -6.59
C ILE A 239 22.00 12.63 -7.08
N GLU A 240 22.31 11.38 -6.76
CA GLU A 240 21.57 10.21 -7.24
C GLU A 240 21.01 9.43 -6.03
N PRO A 241 19.90 8.69 -6.16
CA PRO A 241 19.40 7.84 -5.10
C PRO A 241 20.45 6.80 -4.64
N VAL A 242 20.59 6.62 -3.34
CA VAL A 242 21.35 5.51 -2.76
C VAL A 242 20.72 4.22 -3.25
N THR A 243 21.50 3.44 -3.99
CA THR A 243 21.01 2.29 -4.73
C THR A 243 21.63 1.00 -4.22
N LYS A 244 20.78 -0.03 -4.09
CA LYS A 244 21.21 -1.40 -3.84
C LYS A 244 20.69 -2.29 -4.95
N THR A 245 21.59 -3.08 -5.54
CA THR A 245 21.28 -3.97 -6.65
C THR A 245 21.26 -5.41 -6.18
N TYR A 246 20.19 -6.13 -6.48
CA TYR A 246 20.09 -7.56 -6.26
C TYR A 246 20.62 -8.33 -7.48
N THR A 247 21.58 -9.22 -7.23
CA THR A 247 22.20 -10.10 -8.24
C THR A 247 22.05 -11.56 -7.80
N SER A 248 22.55 -12.51 -8.60
CA SER A 248 22.62 -13.92 -8.19
C SER A 248 23.48 -14.16 -6.93
N ALA A 249 24.38 -13.23 -6.60
CA ALA A 249 25.22 -13.28 -5.41
C ALA A 249 24.61 -12.52 -4.20
N GLY A 250 23.40 -11.99 -4.34
CA GLY A 250 22.72 -11.19 -3.32
C GLY A 250 22.80 -9.68 -3.57
N TRP A 251 22.58 -8.89 -2.51
CA TRP A 251 22.56 -7.43 -2.57
C TRP A 251 23.98 -6.84 -2.60
N ILE A 252 24.22 -5.91 -3.52
CA ILE A 252 25.43 -5.10 -3.62
C ILE A 252 25.09 -3.61 -3.63
N ASN A 253 25.99 -2.77 -3.14
CA ASN A 253 25.89 -1.32 -3.29
C ASN A 253 26.40 -0.86 -4.68
N ALA A 254 26.37 0.46 -4.94
CA ALA A 254 26.86 1.03 -6.18
C ALA A 254 28.34 0.75 -6.49
N ALA A 255 29.16 0.45 -5.46
CA ALA A 255 30.56 0.08 -5.60
C ALA A 255 30.79 -1.43 -5.84
N GLY A 256 29.72 -2.22 -5.97
CA GLY A 256 29.80 -3.67 -6.18
C GLY A 256 30.11 -4.48 -4.91
N VAL A 257 30.03 -3.86 -3.74
CA VAL A 257 30.32 -4.51 -2.45
C VAL A 257 29.04 -5.07 -1.85
N SER A 258 29.10 -6.29 -1.29
CA SER A 258 27.97 -6.94 -0.63
C SER A 258 27.38 -6.07 0.50
N THR A 259 26.05 -6.04 0.59
CA THR A 259 25.31 -5.24 1.56
C THR A 259 24.01 -5.95 1.96
N THR A 260 23.26 -5.37 2.90
CA THR A 260 21.93 -5.85 3.27
C THR A 260 20.89 -5.43 2.23
N ALA A 261 19.68 -5.97 2.32
CA ALA A 261 18.55 -5.47 1.53
C ALA A 261 18.35 -3.94 1.69
N PRO A 262 17.74 -3.27 0.71
CA PRO A 262 17.36 -1.87 0.84
C PRO A 262 16.36 -1.65 1.96
N THR A 263 16.36 -0.42 2.46
CA THR A 263 15.35 0.12 3.36
C THR A 263 14.34 0.96 2.57
N ILE A 264 13.27 1.41 3.23
CA ILE A 264 12.22 2.26 2.61
C ILE A 264 12.75 3.57 2.01
N ASN A 265 14.00 3.95 2.31
CA ASN A 265 14.63 5.16 1.79
C ASN A 265 15.67 4.87 0.69
N GLU A 266 16.00 3.62 0.37
CA GLU A 266 17.01 3.26 -0.63
C GLU A 266 16.34 2.67 -1.87
N LYS A 267 16.87 2.98 -3.06
CA LYS A 267 16.38 2.44 -4.34
C LYS A 267 16.83 0.98 -4.48
N ALA A 268 15.91 0.10 -4.85
CA ALA A 268 16.20 -1.27 -5.26
C ALA A 268 16.37 -1.36 -6.78
N ILE A 269 17.42 -2.02 -7.23
CA ILE A 269 17.56 -2.49 -8.62
C ILE A 269 17.56 -4.01 -8.60
N ILE A 270 16.69 -4.65 -9.38
CA ILE A 270 16.61 -6.11 -9.49
C ILE A 270 17.21 -6.54 -10.83
N ALA A 271 18.43 -7.09 -10.78
CA ALA A 271 19.19 -7.56 -11.94
C ALA A 271 19.26 -9.09 -12.04
N GLY A 272 18.56 -9.80 -11.15
CA GLY A 272 18.47 -11.27 -11.11
C GLY A 272 17.07 -11.73 -10.66
N VAL A 273 16.95 -13.00 -10.24
CA VAL A 273 15.68 -13.59 -9.77
C VAL A 273 15.49 -13.33 -8.29
N PHE A 274 14.64 -12.37 -7.94
CA PHE A 274 14.29 -12.03 -6.57
C PHE A 274 12.98 -12.69 -6.14
N THR A 275 12.97 -13.31 -4.97
CA THR A 275 11.76 -13.88 -4.36
C THR A 275 11.77 -13.61 -2.87
N GLY A 276 10.70 -12.99 -2.36
CA GLY A 276 10.56 -12.73 -0.92
C GLY A 276 10.09 -11.31 -0.61
N ASP A 277 10.34 -10.91 0.63
CA ASP A 277 9.94 -9.60 1.16
C ASP A 277 10.92 -8.50 0.73
N LEU A 278 10.42 -7.37 0.25
CA LEU A 278 11.22 -6.21 -0.14
C LEU A 278 10.61 -4.95 0.45
N THR A 279 11.42 -4.12 1.08
CA THR A 279 11.04 -2.76 1.44
C THR A 279 12.04 -1.81 0.81
N ALA A 280 11.59 -0.93 -0.09
CA ALA A 280 12.47 -0.03 -0.82
C ALA A 280 11.80 1.33 -1.07
N CYS A 281 12.59 2.35 -1.37
CA CYS A 281 12.05 3.64 -1.77
C CYS A 281 11.39 3.57 -3.16
N GLU A 282 12.16 3.09 -4.13
CA GLU A 282 11.72 2.77 -5.49
C GLU A 282 12.24 1.39 -5.86
N CYS A 283 11.61 0.73 -6.83
CA CYS A 283 12.13 -0.51 -7.38
C CYS A 283 12.21 -0.42 -8.89
N GLU A 284 13.38 -0.74 -9.44
CA GLU A 284 13.60 -0.92 -10.86
C GLU A 284 13.93 -2.39 -11.13
N VAL A 285 13.07 -3.07 -11.89
CA VAL A 285 13.36 -4.42 -12.38
C VAL A 285 13.96 -4.29 -13.76
N GLN A 286 15.21 -4.71 -13.92
CA GLN A 286 15.90 -4.67 -15.21
C GLN A 286 15.33 -5.74 -16.15
N SER A 287 15.64 -5.64 -17.45
CA SER A 287 15.13 -6.57 -18.47
C SER A 287 15.47 -8.04 -18.22
N THR A 288 16.61 -8.30 -17.56
CA THR A 288 17.05 -9.65 -17.13
C THR A 288 16.57 -10.02 -15.73
N GLY A 289 15.97 -9.09 -14.99
CA GLY A 289 15.51 -9.26 -13.62
C GLY A 289 14.10 -9.83 -13.53
N SER A 290 13.82 -10.50 -12.41
CA SER A 290 12.47 -10.91 -12.05
C SER A 290 12.17 -10.74 -10.57
N VAL A 291 10.94 -10.39 -10.24
CA VAL A 291 10.41 -10.32 -8.88
C VAL A 291 9.22 -11.26 -8.75
N VAL A 292 9.25 -12.15 -7.76
CA VAL A 292 8.10 -12.98 -7.38
C VAL A 292 7.72 -12.70 -5.92
N VAL A 293 6.54 -12.13 -5.74
CA VAL A 293 5.93 -11.90 -4.43
C VAL A 293 5.04 -13.11 -4.10
N GLY A 294 5.59 -14.07 -3.36
CA GLY A 294 4.88 -15.29 -2.98
C GLY A 294 3.74 -15.07 -1.97
N ALA A 295 2.98 -16.13 -1.70
CA ALA A 295 1.93 -16.10 -0.67
C ALA A 295 2.50 -15.69 0.71
N GLY A 296 1.83 -14.78 1.40
CA GLY A 296 2.28 -14.22 2.68
C GLY A 296 3.50 -13.29 2.59
N LYS A 297 3.97 -12.96 1.38
CA LYS A 297 5.10 -12.05 1.14
C LYS A 297 4.64 -10.67 0.74
N ILE A 298 5.46 -9.68 1.09
CA ILE A 298 5.18 -8.27 0.86
C ILE A 298 6.34 -7.61 0.12
N VAL A 299 6.03 -6.97 -1.01
CA VAL A 299 6.88 -5.93 -1.59
C VAL A 299 6.25 -4.58 -1.30
N LYS A 300 6.92 -3.77 -0.48
CA LYS A 300 6.48 -2.43 -0.08
C LYS A 300 7.41 -1.36 -0.64
N LEU A 301 6.86 -0.45 -1.45
CA LEU A 301 7.60 0.68 -1.99
C LEU A 301 7.10 2.01 -1.40
N ASN A 302 8.01 2.95 -1.15
CA ASN A 302 7.59 4.30 -0.80
C ASN A 302 6.99 5.01 -2.02
N HIS A 303 7.62 4.89 -3.19
CA HIS A 303 7.24 5.52 -4.44
C HIS A 303 6.95 4.47 -5.54
N LYS A 304 7.64 4.58 -6.68
CA LYS A 304 7.27 3.92 -7.95
C LYS A 304 7.97 2.59 -8.17
N LEU A 305 7.30 1.76 -8.97
CA LEU A 305 7.86 0.60 -9.66
C LEU A 305 8.15 0.94 -11.13
N VAL A 306 9.36 0.65 -11.58
CA VAL A 306 9.74 0.62 -13.00
C VAL A 306 10.05 -0.82 -13.37
N ASN A 307 9.14 -1.50 -14.06
CA ASN A 307 9.33 -2.89 -14.48
C ASN A 307 9.72 -2.98 -15.96
N ASN A 308 11.00 -3.23 -16.25
CA ASN A 308 11.50 -3.56 -17.59
C ASN A 308 11.68 -5.09 -17.80
N GLY A 309 11.54 -5.89 -16.73
CA GLY A 309 11.64 -7.34 -16.74
C GLY A 309 10.30 -8.00 -16.37
N SER A 310 10.31 -8.92 -15.42
CA SER A 310 9.09 -9.58 -14.93
C SER A 310 8.81 -9.28 -13.45
N PHE A 311 7.56 -9.03 -13.13
CA PHE A 311 7.10 -8.83 -11.76
C PHE A 311 5.79 -9.59 -11.58
N THR A 312 5.78 -10.58 -10.68
CA THR A 312 4.61 -11.42 -10.40
C THR A 312 4.25 -11.33 -8.93
N VAL A 313 2.99 -11.00 -8.67
CA VAL A 313 2.36 -11.15 -7.35
C VAL A 313 1.53 -12.42 -7.40
N GLU A 314 1.95 -13.45 -6.67
CA GLU A 314 1.22 -14.71 -6.57
C GLU A 314 -0.05 -14.55 -5.72
N SER A 315 -0.95 -15.55 -5.73
CA SER A 315 -2.12 -15.54 -4.84
C SER A 315 -1.67 -15.37 -3.39
N ASP A 316 -2.33 -14.43 -2.70
CA ASP A 316 -2.04 -14.07 -1.31
C ASP A 316 -0.65 -13.42 -1.10
N GLY A 317 0.00 -12.98 -2.18
CA GLY A 317 1.11 -12.02 -2.13
C GLY A 317 0.61 -10.57 -2.16
N ASN A 318 1.41 -9.63 -1.64
CA ASN A 318 1.00 -8.23 -1.51
C ASN A 318 2.04 -7.26 -2.09
N PHE A 319 1.65 -6.45 -3.08
CA PHE A 319 2.41 -5.32 -3.59
C PHE A 319 1.80 -3.99 -3.11
N ILE A 320 2.52 -3.32 -2.20
CA ILE A 320 2.05 -2.14 -1.47
C ILE A 320 2.88 -0.93 -1.86
N GLN A 321 2.20 0.18 -2.10
CA GLN A 321 2.82 1.48 -2.34
C GLN A 321 2.29 2.49 -1.33
N VAL A 322 3.13 3.43 -0.91
CA VAL A 322 2.78 4.45 0.09
C VAL A 322 2.40 5.76 -0.60
N ASP A 323 3.20 6.24 -1.54
CA ASP A 323 3.00 7.51 -2.25
C ASP A 323 1.84 7.43 -3.26
N ASN A 324 0.83 8.27 -3.06
CA ASN A 324 -0.33 8.36 -3.94
C ASN A 324 0.00 8.91 -5.34
N ASN A 325 1.11 9.62 -5.49
CA ASN A 325 1.48 10.28 -6.75
C ASN A 325 2.51 9.48 -7.56
N ALA A 326 2.98 8.35 -7.03
CA ALA A 326 3.97 7.54 -7.73
C ALA A 326 3.38 6.92 -9.01
N ALA A 327 4.03 7.20 -10.14
CA ALA A 327 3.66 6.64 -11.44
C ALA A 327 4.47 5.38 -11.72
N ASN A 328 3.78 4.23 -11.83
CA ASN A 328 4.40 2.97 -12.21
C ASN A 328 4.55 2.87 -13.73
N SER A 329 5.57 2.13 -14.19
CA SER A 329 5.75 1.78 -15.60
C SER A 329 6.04 0.29 -15.78
N GLY A 330 5.57 -0.27 -16.88
CA GLY A 330 5.71 -1.70 -17.19
C GLY A 330 4.59 -2.54 -16.58
N ASN A 331 4.24 -3.62 -17.27
CA ASN A 331 3.19 -4.52 -16.83
C ASN A 331 3.68 -5.43 -15.71
N ILE A 332 2.82 -5.73 -14.75
CA ILE A 332 3.01 -6.82 -13.79
C ILE A 332 1.95 -7.90 -14.02
N VAL A 333 2.19 -9.07 -13.45
CA VAL A 333 1.22 -10.17 -13.36
C VAL A 333 0.75 -10.28 -11.92
N VAL A 334 -0.55 -10.22 -11.68
CA VAL A 334 -1.14 -10.43 -10.34
C VAL A 334 -2.08 -11.63 -10.43
N LYS A 335 -1.84 -12.63 -9.59
CA LYS A 335 -2.62 -13.87 -9.58
C LYS A 335 -3.55 -13.93 -8.38
N ARG A 336 -4.74 -14.48 -8.57
CA ARG A 336 -5.67 -14.79 -7.48
C ARG A 336 -6.41 -16.08 -7.76
N ASN A 337 -6.25 -17.03 -6.85
CA ASN A 337 -6.92 -18.32 -6.94
C ASN A 337 -8.32 -18.24 -6.32
N SER A 338 -9.32 -18.81 -7.01
CA SER A 338 -10.68 -18.94 -6.50
C SER A 338 -11.20 -20.37 -6.73
N PRO A 339 -11.72 -21.06 -5.70
CA PRO A 339 -12.32 -22.38 -5.88
C PRO A 339 -13.73 -22.26 -6.49
N MET A 340 -13.90 -22.75 -7.71
CA MET A 340 -15.13 -22.64 -8.50
C MET A 340 -15.59 -23.98 -9.10
N GLN A 341 -16.87 -24.10 -9.36
CA GLN A 341 -17.55 -25.18 -10.08
C GLN A 341 -18.37 -24.59 -11.23
N LYS A 342 -18.90 -25.45 -12.09
CA LYS A 342 -19.84 -25.05 -13.14
C LYS A 342 -20.97 -24.19 -12.56
N ASN A 343 -21.27 -23.07 -13.22
CA ASN A 343 -22.28 -22.08 -12.84
C ASN A 343 -21.99 -21.25 -11.57
N ASP A 344 -20.86 -21.46 -10.90
CA ASP A 344 -20.45 -20.57 -9.81
C ASP A 344 -20.15 -19.18 -10.34
N TYR A 345 -20.34 -18.18 -9.48
CA TYR A 345 -19.92 -16.81 -9.73
C TYR A 345 -18.85 -16.40 -8.73
N THR A 346 -17.93 -15.56 -9.16
CA THR A 346 -17.04 -14.83 -8.24
C THR A 346 -17.08 -13.36 -8.61
N TYR A 347 -17.04 -12.50 -7.60
CA TYR A 347 -16.99 -11.06 -7.78
C TYR A 347 -15.54 -10.63 -7.88
N TRP A 348 -15.19 -10.05 -9.01
CA TRP A 348 -13.83 -9.67 -9.36
C TRP A 348 -13.70 -8.17 -9.59
N SER A 349 -12.57 -7.61 -9.20
CA SER A 349 -12.10 -6.29 -9.62
C SER A 349 -10.64 -6.37 -10.02
N SER A 350 -10.18 -5.44 -10.86
CA SER A 350 -8.81 -5.50 -11.39
C SER A 350 -7.84 -4.70 -10.51
N PRO A 351 -6.72 -5.31 -10.07
CA PRO A 351 -5.63 -4.62 -9.39
C PRO A 351 -4.68 -3.88 -10.35
N VAL A 352 -4.90 -4.00 -11.67
CA VAL A 352 -4.08 -3.42 -12.73
C VAL A 352 -4.92 -2.65 -13.76
N ILE A 353 -4.30 -1.69 -14.44
CA ILE A 353 -4.84 -0.94 -15.56
C ILE A 353 -4.74 -1.78 -16.83
N GLY A 354 -5.82 -1.81 -17.63
CA GLY A 354 -5.81 -2.38 -18.98
C GLY A 354 -6.18 -3.86 -19.07
N GLN A 355 -6.55 -4.51 -17.96
CA GLN A 355 -7.05 -5.89 -18.00
C GLN A 355 -8.42 -5.95 -18.70
N GLU A 356 -8.51 -6.75 -19.77
CA GLU A 356 -9.78 -7.07 -20.45
C GLU A 356 -10.60 -8.09 -19.64
N LEU A 357 -11.92 -7.93 -19.57
CA LEU A 357 -12.84 -8.87 -18.93
C LEU A 357 -12.76 -10.27 -19.58
N LYS A 358 -12.88 -10.35 -20.91
CA LYS A 358 -12.78 -11.64 -21.61
C LYS A 358 -11.36 -12.22 -21.55
N GLY A 359 -10.34 -11.37 -21.61
CA GLY A 359 -8.94 -11.79 -21.43
C GLY A 359 -8.65 -12.40 -20.05
N PHE A 360 -9.34 -11.93 -18.99
CA PHE A 360 -9.21 -12.47 -17.64
C PHE A 360 -9.85 -13.85 -17.49
N SER A 361 -11.02 -14.08 -18.11
CA SER A 361 -11.66 -15.40 -18.16
C SER A 361 -12.03 -15.82 -19.58
N PRO A 362 -11.05 -16.31 -20.38
CA PRO A 362 -11.24 -16.57 -21.81
C PRO A 362 -12.22 -17.72 -22.09
N LYS A 363 -12.40 -18.63 -21.12
CA LYS A 363 -13.30 -19.79 -21.24
C LYS A 363 -14.71 -19.56 -20.67
N THR A 364 -14.95 -18.45 -19.98
CA THR A 364 -16.31 -18.07 -19.56
C THR A 364 -17.12 -17.61 -20.77
N ASN A 365 -18.37 -18.06 -20.91
CA ASN A 365 -19.26 -17.61 -21.97
C ASN A 365 -19.37 -16.07 -21.97
N SER A 366 -19.31 -15.43 -23.14
CA SER A 366 -19.29 -13.96 -23.25
C SER A 366 -20.53 -13.26 -22.69
N THR A 367 -21.65 -13.98 -22.55
CA THR A 367 -22.91 -13.50 -21.96
C THR A 367 -22.98 -13.66 -20.44
N ARG A 368 -21.91 -14.18 -19.81
CA ARG A 368 -21.88 -14.54 -18.38
C ARG A 368 -20.94 -13.68 -17.55
N PHE A 369 -20.84 -12.41 -17.96
CA PHE A 369 -20.16 -11.32 -17.26
C PHE A 369 -21.22 -10.29 -16.90
N TYR A 370 -21.22 -9.85 -15.63
CA TYR A 370 -22.27 -8.98 -15.11
C TYR A 370 -21.68 -7.83 -14.30
N LYS A 371 -22.40 -6.70 -14.31
CA LYS A 371 -22.26 -5.62 -13.32
C LYS A 371 -23.53 -5.52 -12.51
N TYR A 372 -23.46 -4.90 -11.34
CA TYR A 372 -24.66 -4.56 -10.58
C TYR A 372 -25.28 -3.26 -11.11
N ASP A 373 -26.56 -3.28 -11.39
CA ASP A 373 -27.38 -2.13 -11.74
C ASP A 373 -28.21 -1.76 -10.50
N GLU A 374 -27.75 -0.74 -9.78
CA GLU A 374 -28.32 -0.32 -8.50
C GLU A 374 -29.78 0.15 -8.64
N ALA A 375 -30.10 0.91 -9.70
CA ALA A 375 -31.46 1.40 -9.93
C ALA A 375 -32.45 0.26 -10.18
N LYS A 376 -32.02 -0.81 -10.85
CA LYS A 376 -32.84 -2.03 -11.05
C LYS A 376 -32.72 -3.02 -9.90
N ASN A 377 -31.77 -2.84 -9.00
CA ASN A 377 -31.39 -3.78 -7.96
C ASN A 377 -31.09 -5.19 -8.52
N LEU A 378 -30.40 -5.27 -9.66
CA LEU A 378 -30.19 -6.51 -10.41
C LEU A 378 -28.80 -6.59 -11.05
N PHE A 379 -28.32 -7.81 -11.24
CA PHE A 379 -27.17 -8.06 -12.11
C PHE A 379 -27.57 -7.97 -13.58
N VAL A 380 -26.89 -7.11 -14.32
CA VAL A 380 -27.09 -6.93 -15.76
C VAL A 380 -25.85 -7.35 -16.52
N THR A 381 -26.05 -7.96 -17.68
CA THR A 381 -24.93 -8.42 -18.52
C THR A 381 -24.10 -7.24 -19.02
N VAL A 382 -22.79 -7.46 -19.13
CA VAL A 382 -21.87 -6.52 -19.75
C VAL A 382 -21.19 -7.17 -20.95
N PRO A 383 -20.92 -6.43 -22.04
CA PRO A 383 -20.04 -6.92 -23.10
C PRO A 383 -18.67 -7.23 -22.48
N SER A 384 -18.12 -8.40 -22.81
CA SER A 384 -16.85 -8.88 -22.25
C SER A 384 -15.67 -8.72 -23.21
N VAL A 385 -15.93 -8.76 -24.52
CA VAL A 385 -14.91 -8.65 -25.57
C VAL A 385 -14.57 -7.19 -25.83
N GLY A 386 -13.29 -6.84 -25.79
CA GLY A 386 -12.78 -5.48 -25.98
C GLY A 386 -13.14 -4.51 -24.84
N VAL A 387 -13.63 -5.03 -23.71
CA VAL A 387 -14.02 -4.23 -22.53
C VAL A 387 -13.09 -4.52 -21.38
N ASN A 388 -12.42 -3.47 -20.89
CA ASN A 388 -11.57 -3.55 -19.72
C ASN A 388 -12.37 -3.47 -18.43
N PHE A 389 -11.81 -4.04 -17.36
CA PHE A 389 -12.25 -3.74 -16.01
C PHE A 389 -12.17 -2.23 -15.78
N VAL A 390 -13.26 -1.65 -15.27
CA VAL A 390 -13.23 -0.29 -14.73
C VAL A 390 -12.57 -0.34 -13.35
N PRO A 391 -11.57 0.50 -13.05
CA PRO A 391 -10.93 0.53 -11.74
C PRO A 391 -11.93 0.62 -10.59
N ALA A 392 -11.69 -0.12 -9.51
CA ALA A 392 -12.50 -0.20 -8.29
C ALA A 392 -13.98 -0.66 -8.46
N ARG A 393 -14.45 -0.92 -9.69
CA ARG A 393 -15.74 -1.56 -9.94
C ARG A 393 -15.61 -3.07 -9.79
N GLY A 394 -16.61 -3.70 -9.19
CA GLY A 394 -16.71 -5.16 -9.17
C GLY A 394 -17.57 -5.69 -10.32
N TYR A 395 -17.25 -6.90 -10.77
CA TYR A 395 -17.96 -7.64 -11.81
C TYR A 395 -18.23 -9.05 -11.33
N ALA A 396 -19.45 -9.55 -11.51
CA ALA A 396 -19.74 -10.95 -11.29
C ALA A 396 -19.43 -11.74 -12.56
N ILE A 397 -18.47 -12.66 -12.46
CA ILE A 397 -18.01 -13.48 -13.59
C ILE A 397 -18.28 -14.94 -13.25
N MET A 398 -18.99 -15.63 -14.14
CA MET A 398 -19.28 -17.04 -13.98
C MET A 398 -18.04 -17.89 -14.26
N ALA A 399 -17.96 -19.07 -13.65
CA ALA A 399 -16.92 -20.06 -13.92
C ALA A 399 -16.78 -20.36 -15.43
N PRO A 400 -15.57 -20.78 -15.87
CA PRO A 400 -15.35 -21.26 -17.22
C PRO A 400 -16.38 -22.31 -17.67
N SER A 401 -16.74 -22.28 -18.95
CA SER A 401 -17.82 -23.12 -19.48
C SER A 401 -17.48 -24.62 -19.51
N ASP A 402 -16.19 -24.95 -19.43
CA ASP A 402 -15.65 -26.31 -19.35
C ASP A 402 -15.56 -26.87 -17.92
N TYR A 403 -15.90 -26.08 -16.90
CA TYR A 403 -15.96 -26.56 -15.52
C TYR A 403 -17.13 -27.55 -15.35
N THR A 404 -16.96 -28.47 -14.40
CA THR A 404 -17.97 -29.47 -14.04
C THR A 404 -18.50 -29.20 -12.63
N THR A 405 -19.30 -30.11 -12.08
CA THR A 405 -19.80 -30.03 -10.69
C THR A 405 -18.73 -30.37 -9.64
N THR A 406 -17.51 -30.72 -10.04
CA THR A 406 -16.38 -30.90 -9.10
C THR A 406 -15.66 -29.59 -8.87
N LEU A 407 -15.23 -29.32 -7.63
CA LEU A 407 -14.50 -28.11 -7.29
C LEU A 407 -13.17 -28.06 -8.03
N GLN A 408 -12.91 -26.95 -8.71
CA GLN A 408 -11.70 -26.69 -9.47
C GLN A 408 -11.15 -25.32 -9.10
N THR A 409 -9.83 -25.15 -9.13
CA THR A 409 -9.20 -23.85 -8.87
C THR A 409 -9.23 -23.03 -10.14
N PHE A 410 -9.94 -21.91 -10.14
CA PHE A 410 -9.78 -20.87 -11.14
C PHE A 410 -8.53 -20.04 -10.80
N GLU A 411 -7.54 -20.08 -11.68
CA GLU A 411 -6.32 -19.28 -11.60
C GLU A 411 -6.55 -17.94 -12.30
N GLY A 412 -7.06 -16.95 -11.55
CA GLY A 412 -7.27 -15.61 -12.08
C GLY A 412 -5.92 -14.92 -12.31
N VAL A 413 -5.68 -14.41 -13.52
CA VAL A 413 -4.45 -13.73 -13.90
C VAL A 413 -4.77 -12.34 -14.43
N PHE A 414 -4.37 -11.32 -13.69
CA PHE A 414 -4.44 -9.92 -14.11
C PHE A 414 -3.08 -9.48 -14.66
N THR A 415 -3.06 -8.91 -15.86
CA THR A 415 -1.83 -8.38 -16.50
C THR A 415 -2.03 -6.94 -16.91
N GLY A 416 -1.14 -6.05 -16.46
CA GLY A 416 -1.21 -4.63 -16.75
C GLY A 416 -0.35 -3.79 -15.82
N ILE A 417 -0.45 -2.46 -15.93
CA ILE A 417 0.26 -1.54 -15.03
C ILE A 417 -0.45 -1.56 -13.67
N PRO A 418 0.23 -1.78 -12.53
CA PRO A 418 -0.42 -1.84 -11.23
C PRO A 418 -1.07 -0.51 -10.88
N ASN A 419 -2.34 -0.56 -10.46
CA ASN A 419 -3.05 0.62 -9.97
C ASN A 419 -2.32 1.18 -8.74
N ASN A 420 -2.07 2.50 -8.75
CA ASN A 420 -1.49 3.22 -7.64
C ASN A 420 -2.22 4.54 -7.37
N GLY A 421 -2.16 4.98 -6.12
CA GLY A 421 -2.70 6.27 -5.72
C GLY A 421 -4.21 6.31 -5.64
N VAL A 422 -4.76 7.50 -5.86
CA VAL A 422 -6.21 7.71 -5.75
C VAL A 422 -6.93 7.02 -6.91
N VAL A 423 -7.83 6.10 -6.59
CA VAL A 423 -8.72 5.43 -7.55
C VAL A 423 -10.15 5.68 -7.11
N THR A 424 -11.04 6.05 -8.03
CA THR A 424 -12.45 6.25 -7.73
C THR A 424 -13.33 5.23 -8.43
N SER A 425 -14.43 4.86 -7.78
CA SER A 425 -15.53 4.11 -8.39
C SER A 425 -16.81 4.93 -8.26
N PRO A 426 -17.50 5.28 -9.36
CA PRO A 426 -18.80 5.92 -9.25
C PRO A 426 -19.79 4.95 -8.61
N VAL A 427 -20.33 5.32 -7.45
CA VAL A 427 -21.47 4.63 -6.83
C VAL A 427 -22.73 5.42 -7.06
N THR A 428 -23.84 4.73 -7.33
CA THR A 428 -25.14 5.35 -7.58
C THR A 428 -26.06 5.13 -6.38
N TYR A 429 -27.04 6.03 -6.24
CA TYR A 429 -28.02 5.97 -5.16
C TYR A 429 -29.37 6.47 -5.68
N SER A 430 -30.34 5.56 -5.76
CA SER A 430 -31.68 5.84 -6.28
C SER A 430 -32.65 6.39 -5.20
N GLY A 431 -32.22 6.48 -3.94
CA GLY A 431 -32.98 7.14 -2.87
C GLY A 431 -34.02 6.28 -2.14
N SER A 432 -34.12 4.98 -2.45
CA SER A 432 -35.02 4.05 -1.76
C SER A 432 -34.30 3.21 -0.71
N VAL A 433 -35.03 2.80 0.34
CA VAL A 433 -34.55 1.92 1.41
C VAL A 433 -34.07 0.57 0.86
N ASP A 434 -34.72 0.06 -0.20
CA ASP A 434 -34.39 -1.21 -0.85
C ASP A 434 -33.34 -1.10 -1.97
N GLN A 435 -32.81 0.11 -2.22
CA GLN A 435 -31.84 0.42 -3.26
C GLN A 435 -30.54 0.99 -2.65
N GLY A 436 -29.60 1.43 -3.50
CA GLY A 436 -28.30 1.94 -3.09
C GLY A 436 -27.16 0.92 -3.06
N TYR A 437 -27.43 -0.35 -3.33
CA TYR A 437 -26.39 -1.38 -3.39
C TYR A 437 -25.54 -1.24 -4.66
N ASN A 438 -24.22 -1.23 -4.48
CA ASN A 438 -23.24 -1.09 -5.55
C ASN A 438 -22.19 -2.19 -5.42
N LEU A 439 -21.89 -2.86 -6.55
CA LEU A 439 -20.79 -3.82 -6.61
C LEU A 439 -19.48 -3.08 -6.94
N VAL A 440 -18.61 -3.01 -5.94
CA VAL A 440 -17.27 -2.42 -6.00
C VAL A 440 -16.23 -3.52 -5.80
N GLY A 441 -14.95 -3.19 -5.80
CA GLY A 441 -13.91 -4.15 -5.46
C GLY A 441 -12.55 -3.53 -5.21
N ASN A 442 -11.64 -4.36 -4.70
CA ASN A 442 -10.30 -3.94 -4.37
C ASN A 442 -9.50 -3.59 -5.64
N PRO A 443 -9.12 -2.31 -5.86
CA PRO A 443 -8.41 -1.90 -7.05
C PRO A 443 -6.89 -2.09 -6.95
N TYR A 444 -6.35 -2.57 -5.82
CA TYR A 444 -4.91 -2.62 -5.59
C TYR A 444 -4.36 -4.06 -5.61
N SER A 445 -3.07 -4.17 -5.94
CA SER A 445 -2.32 -5.44 -5.93
C SER A 445 -1.91 -5.89 -4.51
N SER A 446 -2.67 -5.48 -3.49
CA SER A 446 -2.51 -5.86 -2.08
C SER A 446 -3.89 -5.98 -1.43
N ASN A 447 -3.97 -6.60 -0.26
CA ASN A 447 -5.18 -6.54 0.55
C ASN A 447 -5.49 -5.06 0.89
N ILE A 448 -6.77 -4.76 1.16
CA ILE A 448 -7.20 -3.46 1.68
C ILE A 448 -7.97 -3.63 2.99
N ASP A 449 -7.97 -2.61 3.82
CA ASP A 449 -8.71 -2.57 5.08
C ASP A 449 -10.04 -1.82 4.89
N PHE A 450 -11.16 -2.52 5.06
CA PHE A 450 -12.51 -1.98 4.92
C PHE A 450 -12.82 -0.88 5.95
N GLU A 451 -12.27 -0.95 7.16
CA GLU A 451 -12.48 0.09 8.18
C GLU A 451 -11.82 1.41 7.75
N GLN A 452 -10.64 1.33 7.14
CA GLN A 452 -9.94 2.48 6.58
C GLN A 452 -10.64 3.01 5.33
N LEU A 453 -11.13 2.11 4.47
CA LEU A 453 -11.94 2.48 3.32
C LEU A 453 -13.22 3.21 3.74
N TYR A 454 -13.93 2.71 4.74
CA TYR A 454 -15.11 3.38 5.30
C TYR A 454 -14.74 4.73 5.90
N THR A 455 -13.66 4.83 6.67
CA THR A 455 -13.21 6.10 7.27
C THR A 455 -12.96 7.17 6.19
N LEU A 456 -12.40 6.77 5.05
CA LEU A 456 -12.20 7.65 3.88
C LEU A 456 -13.51 8.06 3.18
N ASN A 457 -14.60 7.31 3.40
CA ASN A 457 -15.85 7.41 2.64
C ASN A 457 -17.11 7.41 3.53
N ALA A 458 -17.01 7.86 4.78
CA ALA A 458 -18.10 7.74 5.76
C ALA A 458 -19.38 8.49 5.33
N ASP A 459 -19.23 9.56 4.55
CA ASP A 459 -20.32 10.34 3.97
C ASP A 459 -20.90 9.75 2.68
N THR A 460 -20.24 8.74 2.10
CA THR A 460 -20.56 8.15 0.79
C THR A 460 -21.22 6.79 0.91
N ILE A 461 -20.76 5.93 1.84
CA ILE A 461 -21.26 4.56 2.00
C ILE A 461 -21.62 4.24 3.45
N GLU A 462 -22.46 3.22 3.61
CA GLU A 462 -22.72 2.55 4.87
C GLU A 462 -21.56 1.60 5.24
N LYS A 463 -21.35 1.35 6.53
CA LYS A 463 -20.25 0.50 7.02
C LYS A 463 -20.50 -1.00 6.93
N SER A 464 -21.23 -1.44 5.91
CA SER A 464 -21.55 -2.86 5.69
C SER A 464 -21.04 -3.32 4.32
N ALA A 465 -20.28 -4.41 4.31
CA ALA A 465 -19.78 -5.08 3.11
C ALA A 465 -20.34 -6.49 3.00
N TYR A 466 -20.86 -6.81 1.80
CA TYR A 466 -21.45 -8.11 1.49
C TYR A 466 -20.59 -8.85 0.46
N PHE A 467 -20.25 -10.09 0.76
CA PHE A 467 -19.36 -10.93 -0.03
C PHE A 467 -20.13 -12.13 -0.56
N TRP A 468 -20.15 -12.28 -1.88
CA TRP A 468 -20.74 -13.45 -2.51
C TRP A 468 -19.93 -14.70 -2.21
N THR A 469 -20.61 -15.76 -1.82
CA THR A 469 -20.05 -17.09 -1.65
C THR A 469 -20.75 -18.07 -2.58
N ASN A 470 -20.09 -19.21 -2.83
CA ASN A 470 -20.70 -20.32 -3.55
C ASN A 470 -20.96 -21.50 -2.60
N VAL A 471 -21.24 -21.27 -1.31
CA VAL A 471 -21.44 -22.39 -0.36
C VAL A 471 -22.81 -23.06 -0.49
N ASP A 472 -23.81 -22.38 -1.06
CA ASP A 472 -25.18 -22.89 -1.27
C ASP A 472 -25.37 -23.72 -2.56
N ARG A 473 -24.28 -24.21 -3.17
CA ARG A 473 -24.23 -24.90 -4.48
C ARG A 473 -25.21 -26.07 -4.66
N ASN A 474 -25.47 -26.85 -3.62
CA ASN A 474 -26.16 -28.14 -3.74
C ASN A 474 -27.68 -28.10 -3.47
N ARG A 475 -28.27 -26.92 -3.20
CA ARG A 475 -29.66 -26.84 -2.73
C ARG A 475 -30.63 -26.08 -3.62
N GLN A 476 -30.16 -25.40 -4.67
CA GLN A 476 -30.97 -25.20 -5.89
C GLN A 476 -31.05 -26.54 -6.66
N GLY A 477 -31.66 -27.56 -6.07
CA GLY A 477 -31.89 -28.85 -6.74
C GLY A 477 -31.84 -30.12 -5.88
N SER A 478 -31.34 -30.11 -4.63
CA SER A 478 -31.30 -31.34 -3.82
C SER A 478 -31.29 -31.12 -2.30
N THR A 479 -32.47 -30.84 -1.76
CA THR A 479 -32.97 -31.53 -0.56
C THR A 479 -34.30 -32.14 -0.95
N ASN A 480 -34.36 -33.46 -1.12
CA ASN A 480 -35.58 -34.22 -1.44
C ASN A 480 -36.30 -33.84 -2.76
N GLY A 481 -35.55 -33.46 -3.80
CA GLY A 481 -36.14 -33.25 -5.13
C GLY A 481 -36.99 -31.98 -5.30
N ASN A 482 -36.88 -31.01 -4.39
CA ASN A 482 -37.63 -29.75 -4.48
C ASN A 482 -36.71 -28.59 -4.92
N SER A 483 -36.92 -28.09 -6.13
CA SER A 483 -36.18 -26.97 -6.75
C SER A 483 -36.41 -25.59 -6.11
N ASN A 484 -37.18 -25.53 -5.02
CA ASN A 484 -37.68 -24.30 -4.42
C ASN A 484 -36.89 -23.84 -3.18
N TYR A 485 -35.88 -24.59 -2.73
CA TYR A 485 -35.02 -24.13 -1.63
C TYR A 485 -34.07 -23.03 -2.09
N SER A 486 -33.98 -21.97 -1.29
CA SER A 486 -33.23 -20.78 -1.63
C SER A 486 -32.56 -20.20 -0.37
N GLY A 487 -31.28 -20.49 -0.14
CA GLY A 487 -30.51 -19.89 0.96
C GLY A 487 -30.00 -18.47 0.68
N ASN A 488 -29.29 -17.88 1.65
CA ASN A 488 -28.59 -16.61 1.52
C ASN A 488 -27.08 -16.86 1.37
N ALA A 489 -26.57 -16.67 0.15
CA ALA A 489 -25.18 -16.93 -0.20
C ALA A 489 -24.21 -15.77 0.15
N TYR A 490 -24.65 -14.73 0.87
CA TYR A 490 -23.80 -13.61 1.24
C TYR A 490 -23.24 -13.73 2.66
N ALA A 491 -21.92 -13.65 2.76
CA ALA A 491 -21.24 -13.35 4.01
C ALA A 491 -21.19 -11.83 4.22
N ILE A 492 -21.23 -11.38 5.47
CA ILE A 492 -21.40 -9.96 5.81
C ILE A 492 -20.32 -9.53 6.80
N TYR A 493 -19.73 -8.35 6.60
CA TYR A 493 -18.85 -7.68 7.57
C TYR A 493 -19.29 -6.24 7.80
N ASN A 494 -19.31 -5.79 9.05
CA ASN A 494 -19.51 -4.39 9.44
C ASN A 494 -18.72 -4.02 10.71
N GLY A 495 -18.99 -2.84 11.29
CA GLY A 495 -18.32 -2.39 12.53
C GLY A 495 -18.49 -3.34 13.73
N THR A 496 -19.58 -4.11 13.75
CA THR A 496 -19.85 -5.11 14.79
C THR A 496 -19.07 -6.39 14.57
N GLY A 497 -18.84 -6.86 13.33
CA GLY A 497 -18.06 -8.06 13.03
C GLY A 497 -18.46 -8.74 11.74
N GLY A 498 -18.07 -10.01 11.58
CA GLY A 498 -18.37 -10.82 10.40
C GLY A 498 -19.29 -12.00 10.67
N ILE A 499 -20.19 -12.31 9.75
CA ILE A 499 -20.96 -13.58 9.70
C ILE A 499 -20.73 -14.29 8.37
N PRO A 500 -20.72 -15.63 8.36
CA PRO A 500 -20.64 -16.39 7.11
C PRO A 500 -21.99 -16.34 6.37
N ALA A 501 -22.01 -16.84 5.14
CA ALA A 501 -23.25 -17.10 4.43
C ALA A 501 -24.02 -18.28 5.07
N THR A 502 -25.27 -18.49 4.66
CA THR A 502 -25.99 -19.73 4.95
C THR A 502 -25.14 -20.92 4.53
N ASN A 503 -25.08 -21.95 5.37
CA ASN A 503 -24.25 -23.16 5.20
C ASN A 503 -22.73 -22.94 5.32
N GLY A 504 -22.31 -21.78 5.81
CA GLY A 504 -20.94 -21.53 6.28
C GLY A 504 -20.04 -20.84 5.27
N GLY A 505 -18.77 -21.25 5.25
CA GLY A 505 -17.67 -20.51 4.63
C GLY A 505 -16.88 -19.70 5.64
N ALA A 506 -15.85 -19.00 5.18
CA ALA A 506 -15.03 -18.17 6.04
C ALA A 506 -15.83 -16.94 6.53
N LYS A 507 -15.75 -16.65 7.84
CA LYS A 507 -16.25 -15.39 8.39
C LYS A 507 -15.38 -14.26 7.82
N PRO A 508 -15.96 -13.26 7.13
CA PRO A 508 -15.18 -12.16 6.60
C PRO A 508 -14.59 -11.35 7.75
N THR A 509 -13.40 -10.78 7.52
CA THR A 509 -12.74 -9.83 8.42
C THR A 509 -12.73 -8.46 7.77
N GLN A 510 -12.11 -7.47 8.42
CA GLN A 510 -11.90 -6.15 7.82
C GLN A 510 -11.05 -6.18 6.54
N PHE A 511 -10.29 -7.25 6.27
CA PHE A 511 -9.40 -7.30 5.11
C PHE A 511 -10.10 -7.86 3.87
N ILE A 512 -10.06 -7.07 2.79
CA ILE A 512 -10.56 -7.45 1.48
C ILE A 512 -9.37 -7.84 0.60
N LYS A 513 -9.39 -9.09 0.11
CA LYS A 513 -8.27 -9.68 -0.64
C LYS A 513 -8.07 -9.04 -2.01
N VAL A 514 -6.88 -9.24 -2.58
CA VAL A 514 -6.53 -8.81 -3.95
C VAL A 514 -7.55 -9.34 -4.95
N GLY A 515 -8.08 -8.44 -5.79
CA GLY A 515 -9.05 -8.75 -6.84
C GLY A 515 -10.46 -9.10 -6.37
N GLN A 516 -10.74 -9.11 -5.06
CA GLN A 516 -12.06 -9.43 -4.51
C GLN A 516 -13.04 -8.26 -4.72
N GLY A 517 -14.19 -8.56 -5.32
CA GLY A 517 -15.35 -7.67 -5.37
C GLY A 517 -16.29 -7.88 -4.17
N PHE A 518 -17.00 -6.83 -3.78
CA PHE A 518 -17.93 -6.81 -2.65
C PHE A 518 -19.01 -5.75 -2.88
N ILE A 519 -20.18 -5.97 -2.27
CA ILE A 519 -21.30 -5.02 -2.37
C ILE A 519 -21.27 -4.10 -1.16
N VAL A 520 -21.49 -2.82 -1.38
CA VAL A 520 -21.70 -1.79 -0.34
C VAL A 520 -23.00 -1.04 -0.64
N LYS A 521 -23.62 -0.46 0.39
CA LYS A 521 -24.77 0.44 0.21
C LYS A 521 -24.29 1.89 0.22
N ALA A 522 -24.64 2.64 -0.80
CA ALA A 522 -24.36 4.07 -0.92
C ALA A 522 -25.37 4.89 -0.11
N LYS A 523 -24.88 5.96 0.52
CA LYS A 523 -25.70 7.01 1.15
C LYS A 523 -26.11 8.07 0.14
N LYS A 524 -25.26 8.30 -0.87
CA LYS A 524 -25.36 9.37 -1.87
C LYS A 524 -24.71 8.92 -3.18
N ALA A 525 -25.12 9.51 -4.29
CA ALA A 525 -24.52 9.28 -5.60
C ALA A 525 -23.24 10.11 -5.77
N ILE A 526 -22.17 9.72 -5.07
CA ILE A 526 -20.84 10.36 -5.09
C ILE A 526 -19.80 9.26 -5.32
N ASP A 527 -18.68 9.56 -5.96
CA ASP A 527 -17.58 8.60 -6.14
C ASP A 527 -17.09 8.02 -4.80
N LEU A 528 -16.96 6.69 -4.74
CA LEU A 528 -16.24 5.99 -3.70
C LEU A 528 -14.73 6.12 -3.96
N VAL A 529 -14.00 6.63 -3.00
CA VAL A 529 -12.57 6.96 -3.11
C VAL A 529 -11.71 5.88 -2.45
N PHE A 530 -10.70 5.41 -3.17
CA PHE A 530 -9.62 4.58 -2.65
C PHE A 530 -8.33 5.40 -2.72
N ASN A 531 -7.45 5.25 -1.73
CA ASN A 531 -6.07 5.75 -1.82
C ASN A 531 -5.12 4.76 -1.15
N ASN A 532 -3.82 4.99 -1.22
CA ASN A 532 -2.83 4.05 -0.67
C ASN A 532 -2.91 3.86 0.85
N SER A 533 -3.58 4.75 1.59
CA SER A 533 -3.74 4.61 3.04
C SER A 533 -4.58 3.39 3.43
N VAL A 534 -5.45 2.90 2.54
CA VAL A 534 -6.32 1.73 2.79
C VAL A 534 -5.60 0.39 2.55
N ARG A 535 -4.38 0.40 1.99
CA ARG A 535 -3.64 -0.82 1.64
C ARG A 535 -3.08 -1.51 2.88
N ASN A 536 -3.16 -2.83 2.90
CA ASN A 536 -2.66 -3.65 4.00
C ASN A 536 -1.93 -4.88 3.45
N GLY A 537 -0.80 -5.24 4.06
CA GLY A 537 -0.03 -6.45 3.71
C GLY A 537 -0.31 -7.64 4.62
N LYS A 538 -1.16 -7.47 5.63
CA LYS A 538 -1.50 -8.51 6.58
C LYS A 538 -2.55 -9.41 5.93
N ASP A 539 -2.36 -10.72 6.09
CA ASP A 539 -3.31 -11.70 5.56
C ASP A 539 -4.47 -11.99 6.51
N GLU A 540 -4.28 -11.78 7.82
CA GLU A 540 -5.28 -11.92 8.88
C GLU A 540 -4.92 -11.04 10.10
N SER A 541 -5.90 -10.81 10.98
CA SER A 541 -5.86 -9.96 12.18
C SER A 541 -4.57 -10.10 13.00
N ILE A 542 -3.89 -8.99 13.30
CA ILE A 542 -2.84 -8.96 14.32
C ILE A 542 -3.50 -8.77 15.68
N PHE A 543 -3.26 -9.73 16.57
CA PHE A 543 -3.48 -9.56 18.00
C PHE A 543 -2.56 -8.44 18.53
N PHE A 544 -3.11 -7.24 18.74
CA PHE A 544 -2.41 -6.18 19.47
C PHE A 544 -2.60 -6.40 20.97
N SER A 545 -1.59 -6.97 21.62
CA SER A 545 -1.52 -7.02 23.08
C SER A 545 -1.34 -5.59 23.63
N LYS A 546 -2.23 -5.21 24.55
CA LYS A 546 -2.22 -4.00 25.42
C LYS A 546 -2.46 -2.65 24.73
N ASN A 547 -3.67 -2.49 24.16
CA ASN A 547 -4.57 -1.31 24.24
C ASN A 547 -5.52 -1.33 23.03
N ALA A 548 -6.35 -2.37 22.90
CA ALA A 548 -7.42 -2.38 21.90
C ALA A 548 -8.44 -1.29 22.27
N THR A 549 -8.53 -0.25 21.45
CA THR A 549 -9.31 0.97 21.68
C THR A 549 -10.84 0.79 21.56
N SER A 550 -11.35 -0.44 21.68
CA SER A 550 -12.77 -0.71 21.92
C SER A 550 -12.96 -2.14 22.41
N ALA A 551 -13.48 -2.33 23.63
CA ALA A 551 -13.92 -3.63 24.11
C ALA A 551 -15.13 -4.07 23.28
N LYS A 552 -14.98 -5.08 22.41
CA LYS A 552 -16.09 -5.72 21.71
C LYS A 552 -16.56 -6.93 22.52
N ASP A 553 -17.78 -6.88 23.03
CA ASP A 553 -18.44 -8.02 23.68
C ASP A 553 -19.44 -8.61 22.68
N ARG A 554 -19.19 -9.80 22.15
CA ARG A 554 -19.98 -10.34 21.02
C ARG A 554 -20.25 -11.83 21.16
N PHE A 555 -21.31 -12.31 20.53
CA PHE A 555 -21.58 -13.73 20.40
C PHE A 555 -22.31 -14.02 19.08
N TRP A 556 -22.06 -15.23 18.57
CA TRP A 556 -22.68 -15.75 17.36
C TRP A 556 -23.60 -16.89 17.74
N MET A 557 -24.78 -16.93 17.15
CA MET A 557 -25.73 -18.03 17.30
C MET A 557 -26.04 -18.65 15.96
N THR A 558 -26.32 -19.95 15.95
CA THR A 558 -26.71 -20.69 14.76
C THR A 558 -28.08 -21.31 14.88
N LEU A 559 -28.84 -21.32 13.78
CA LEU A 559 -30.00 -22.17 13.56
C LEU A 559 -29.59 -23.30 12.61
N THR A 560 -29.71 -24.55 13.07
CA THR A 560 -29.55 -25.75 12.24
C THR A 560 -30.91 -26.34 11.89
N SER A 561 -31.19 -26.48 10.59
CA SER A 561 -32.43 -27.07 10.08
C SER A 561 -32.42 -28.62 10.09
N PRO A 562 -33.58 -29.29 9.92
CA PRO A 562 -33.64 -30.75 9.82
C PRO A 562 -32.79 -31.30 8.66
N SER A 563 -32.70 -30.53 7.58
CA SER A 563 -31.83 -30.81 6.44
C SER A 563 -30.36 -30.38 6.68
N ASN A 564 -29.96 -30.07 7.91
CA ASN A 564 -28.62 -29.56 8.28
C ASN A 564 -28.22 -28.24 7.59
N ASN A 565 -29.18 -27.38 7.23
CA ASN A 565 -28.81 -26.01 6.84
C ASN A 565 -28.40 -25.22 8.08
N VAL A 566 -27.32 -24.43 8.00
CA VAL A 566 -26.84 -23.61 9.12
C VAL A 566 -26.95 -22.13 8.77
N ASN A 567 -27.69 -21.37 9.58
CA ASN A 567 -27.75 -19.91 9.48
C ASN A 567 -27.14 -19.29 10.73
N THR A 568 -26.35 -18.22 10.57
CA THR A 568 -25.65 -17.57 11.69
C THR A 568 -26.12 -16.12 11.85
N VAL A 569 -26.35 -15.72 13.10
CA VAL A 569 -26.59 -14.32 13.49
C VAL A 569 -25.52 -13.86 14.48
N LEU A 570 -25.08 -12.61 14.37
CA LEU A 570 -24.12 -11.97 15.28
C LEU A 570 -24.81 -10.89 16.11
N ILE A 571 -24.66 -10.96 17.43
CA ILE A 571 -25.04 -9.90 18.35
C ILE A 571 -23.77 -9.35 19.02
N GLY A 572 -23.57 -8.04 18.96
CA GLY A 572 -22.42 -7.40 19.57
C GLY A 572 -22.77 -6.14 20.35
N TYR A 573 -22.14 -5.99 21.52
CA TYR A 573 -22.13 -4.78 22.32
C TYR A 573 -20.85 -4.02 22.01
N ILE A 574 -20.99 -2.92 21.27
CA ILE A 574 -19.88 -2.20 20.64
C ILE A 574 -19.86 -0.75 21.12
N PRO A 575 -18.69 -0.20 21.49
CA PRO A 575 -18.57 1.23 21.78
C PRO A 575 -19.04 2.08 20.60
N ASN A 576 -19.85 3.10 20.89
CA ASN A 576 -20.51 4.00 19.93
C ASN A 576 -21.65 3.40 19.10
N ALA A 577 -21.99 2.11 19.26
CA ALA A 577 -23.27 1.61 18.79
C ALA A 577 -24.40 2.09 19.72
N THR A 578 -25.60 2.18 19.17
CA THR A 578 -26.85 2.53 19.84
C THR A 578 -27.74 1.29 19.91
N ASN A 579 -28.95 1.44 20.43
CA ASN A 579 -29.97 0.39 20.37
C ASN A 579 -31.02 0.65 19.28
N ASP A 580 -30.86 1.75 18.53
CA ASP A 580 -31.67 2.08 17.37
C ASP A 580 -30.99 1.51 16.11
N PHE A 581 -31.76 1.36 15.02
CA PHE A 581 -31.22 0.79 13.79
C PHE A 581 -30.19 1.72 13.13
N GLU A 582 -28.99 1.21 12.91
CA GLU A 582 -27.91 1.92 12.24
C GLU A 582 -27.02 0.99 11.40
N LEU A 583 -26.83 1.31 10.11
CA LEU A 583 -26.09 0.45 9.18
C LEU A 583 -24.57 0.39 9.42
N ASP A 584 -24.07 1.20 10.36
CA ASP A 584 -22.67 1.17 10.76
C ASP A 584 -22.33 -0.06 11.63
N PHE A 585 -23.31 -0.53 12.40
CA PHE A 585 -23.17 -1.64 13.35
C PHE A 585 -24.24 -2.74 13.17
N ASP A 586 -25.33 -2.44 12.47
CA ASP A 586 -26.35 -3.39 12.04
C ASP A 586 -26.18 -3.72 10.55
N ALA A 587 -26.53 -4.94 10.17
CA ALA A 587 -26.56 -5.34 8.77
C ALA A 587 -27.78 -6.22 8.48
N PRO A 588 -28.73 -5.74 7.66
CA PRO A 588 -29.83 -6.56 7.15
C PRO A 588 -29.34 -7.74 6.33
N LEU A 589 -30.08 -8.84 6.34
CA LEU A 589 -29.88 -9.89 5.36
C LEU A 589 -30.30 -9.36 3.97
N LEU A 590 -29.41 -9.40 2.97
CA LEU A 590 -29.77 -9.04 1.58
C LEU A 590 -30.90 -9.90 1.02
N LYS A 591 -31.10 -11.09 1.60
CA LYS A 591 -32.14 -12.02 1.22
C LYS A 591 -32.56 -12.86 2.42
N ILE A 592 -33.86 -12.95 2.66
CA ILE A 592 -34.43 -13.96 3.55
C ILE A 592 -34.51 -15.28 2.77
N GLY A 593 -33.67 -16.24 3.16
CA GLY A 593 -33.68 -17.58 2.60
C GLY A 593 -34.79 -18.47 3.15
N SER A 594 -34.98 -19.62 2.52
CA SER A 594 -35.98 -20.64 2.88
C SER A 594 -35.84 -21.14 4.32
N ASP A 595 -34.61 -21.31 4.81
CA ASP A 595 -34.33 -21.26 6.25
C ASP A 595 -33.54 -19.98 6.51
N SER A 596 -33.93 -19.20 7.53
CA SER A 596 -33.25 -17.97 7.91
C SER A 596 -33.21 -17.81 9.42
N PHE A 597 -32.18 -17.13 9.92
CA PHE A 597 -32.01 -16.81 11.33
C PHE A 597 -31.50 -15.39 11.46
N TYR A 598 -32.22 -14.56 12.20
CA TYR A 598 -31.96 -13.13 12.28
C TYR A 598 -32.45 -12.56 13.60
N SER A 599 -31.87 -11.44 14.02
CA SER A 599 -32.49 -10.61 15.05
C SER A 599 -33.43 -9.59 14.42
N ILE A 600 -34.35 -9.08 15.22
CA ILE A 600 -35.40 -8.15 14.78
C ILE A 600 -35.21 -6.82 15.51
N LEU A 601 -35.12 -5.74 14.73
CA LEU A 601 -35.06 -4.37 15.24
C LEU A 601 -35.97 -3.48 14.40
N GLY A 602 -37.11 -3.09 14.96
CA GLY A 602 -38.17 -2.42 14.18
C GLY A 602 -38.71 -3.34 13.09
N GLU A 603 -38.63 -2.89 11.83
CA GLU A 603 -39.04 -3.67 10.64
C GLU A 603 -37.88 -4.49 10.04
N GLU A 604 -36.66 -4.30 10.53
CA GLU A 604 -35.44 -4.85 9.94
C GLU A 604 -35.14 -6.28 10.42
N LYS A 605 -34.68 -7.12 9.49
CA LYS A 605 -34.25 -8.50 9.73
C LYS A 605 -32.73 -8.59 9.60
N LEU A 606 -32.05 -8.61 10.74
CA LEU A 606 -30.61 -8.39 10.83
C LEU A 606 -29.83 -9.70 10.95
N GLY A 607 -28.82 -9.86 10.10
CA GLY A 607 -27.79 -10.90 10.26
C GLY A 607 -26.72 -10.49 11.27
N ILE A 608 -26.47 -9.19 11.40
CA ILE A 608 -25.59 -8.60 12.41
C ILE A 608 -26.36 -7.49 13.12
N GLN A 609 -26.37 -7.51 14.45
CA GLN A 609 -26.92 -6.43 15.26
C GLN A 609 -25.89 -5.91 16.26
N GLY A 610 -25.61 -4.61 16.17
CA GLY A 610 -24.87 -3.84 17.15
C GLY A 610 -25.81 -3.35 18.25
N ARG A 611 -25.31 -3.28 19.48
CA ARG A 611 -26.01 -2.73 20.64
C ARG A 611 -25.07 -1.83 21.43
N SER A 612 -25.66 -0.90 22.16
CA SER A 612 -24.93 0.02 23.03
C SER A 612 -24.06 -0.68 24.06
N TYR A 613 -22.77 -0.38 24.07
CA TYR A 613 -21.82 -0.88 25.08
C TYR A 613 -21.83 -0.01 26.35
N PRO A 614 -21.69 -0.60 27.55
CA PRO A 614 -21.60 -2.04 27.86
C PRO A 614 -22.96 -2.73 27.88
N LEU A 615 -22.95 -4.08 27.94
CA LEU A 615 -24.15 -4.90 28.11
C LEU A 615 -25.06 -4.40 29.24
N ASN A 616 -26.32 -4.11 28.90
CA ASN A 616 -27.41 -4.03 29.86
C ASN A 616 -28.04 -5.42 30.04
N LYS A 617 -28.00 -5.95 31.27
CA LYS A 617 -28.53 -7.31 31.57
C LYS A 617 -30.04 -7.44 31.39
N GLU A 618 -30.75 -6.30 31.33
CA GLU A 618 -32.18 -6.25 31.07
C GLU A 618 -32.53 -6.21 29.58
N ASP A 619 -31.53 -6.23 28.70
CA ASP A 619 -31.77 -6.28 27.27
C ASP A 619 -32.52 -7.56 26.88
N VAL A 620 -33.52 -7.35 26.01
CA VAL A 620 -34.27 -8.41 25.34
C VAL A 620 -34.07 -8.24 23.85
N ILE A 621 -33.58 -9.28 23.18
CA ILE A 621 -33.32 -9.26 21.74
C ILE A 621 -34.31 -10.21 21.09
N ALA A 622 -35.20 -9.66 20.26
CA ALA A 622 -36.14 -10.46 19.49
C ALA A 622 -35.42 -11.24 18.39
N ILE A 623 -35.74 -12.52 18.26
CA ILE A 623 -35.12 -13.42 17.29
C ILE A 623 -36.21 -14.02 16.38
N GLY A 624 -35.98 -13.91 15.09
CA GLY A 624 -36.84 -14.48 14.05
C GLY A 624 -36.22 -15.70 13.38
N THR A 625 -37.08 -16.65 12.99
CA THR A 625 -36.69 -17.83 12.22
C THR A 625 -37.62 -18.05 11.03
N THR A 626 -37.05 -18.48 9.90
CA THR A 626 -37.82 -19.03 8.77
C THR A 626 -37.47 -20.50 8.62
N HIS A 627 -38.46 -21.32 8.30
CA HIS A 627 -38.36 -22.78 8.22
C HIS A 627 -38.90 -23.28 6.88
N PHE A 628 -38.06 -23.99 6.12
CA PHE A 628 -38.47 -24.55 4.82
C PHE A 628 -39.39 -25.76 4.95
N GLU A 629 -39.14 -26.60 5.95
CA GLU A 629 -39.85 -27.87 6.13
C GLU A 629 -40.25 -28.07 7.59
N THR A 630 -41.23 -28.94 7.81
CA THR A 630 -41.61 -29.34 9.16
C THR A 630 -40.56 -30.29 9.72
N GLY A 631 -40.06 -30.03 10.92
CA GLY A 631 -39.07 -30.93 11.52
C GLY A 631 -38.48 -30.42 12.82
N VAL A 632 -37.33 -30.99 13.17
CA VAL A 632 -36.56 -30.65 14.36
C VAL A 632 -35.46 -29.65 14.00
N TYR A 633 -35.54 -28.47 14.61
CA TYR A 633 -34.57 -27.39 14.48
C TYR A 633 -33.75 -27.25 15.76
N THR A 634 -32.51 -26.77 15.64
CA THR A 634 -31.62 -26.56 16.78
C THR A 634 -31.04 -25.15 16.76
N ILE A 635 -31.14 -24.44 17.89
CA ILE A 635 -30.46 -23.16 18.13
C ILE A 635 -29.30 -23.39 19.09
N GLY A 636 -28.12 -22.88 18.78
CA GLY A 636 -26.92 -23.01 19.61
C GLY A 636 -25.99 -21.80 19.50
N LEU A 637 -24.96 -21.76 20.34
CA LEU A 637 -23.85 -20.80 20.23
C LEU A 637 -22.77 -21.34 19.28
N ASP A 638 -22.29 -20.47 18.41
CA ASP A 638 -21.17 -20.75 17.51
C ASP A 638 -19.84 -20.23 18.06
N ASP A 639 -19.83 -18.98 18.53
CA ASP A 639 -18.63 -18.33 19.08
C ASP A 639 -18.99 -17.23 20.09
N LYS A 640 -18.03 -16.81 20.91
CA LYS A 640 -18.20 -15.76 21.92
C LYS A 640 -16.89 -15.05 22.25
N GLU A 641 -16.99 -13.75 22.46
CA GLU A 641 -15.89 -12.86 22.81
C GLU A 641 -16.24 -11.97 24.01
N GLY A 642 -15.21 -11.39 24.63
CA GLY A 642 -15.39 -10.38 25.67
C GLY A 642 -16.12 -10.91 26.91
N THR A 643 -17.07 -10.14 27.42
CA THR A 643 -17.87 -10.47 28.62
C THR A 643 -18.60 -11.83 28.51
N PHE A 644 -19.04 -12.23 27.31
CA PHE A 644 -19.69 -13.52 27.08
C PHE A 644 -18.71 -14.69 27.23
N ALA A 645 -17.47 -14.52 26.78
CA ALA A 645 -16.40 -15.50 27.02
C ALA A 645 -15.95 -15.55 28.50
N LYS A 646 -16.29 -14.53 29.31
CA LYS A 646 -15.89 -14.38 30.71
C LYS A 646 -17.00 -14.74 31.72
N GLY A 647 -18.03 -15.46 31.29
CA GLY A 647 -19.03 -16.06 32.19
C GLY A 647 -20.38 -15.36 32.25
N GLN A 648 -20.66 -14.38 31.38
CA GLN A 648 -22.03 -13.89 31.19
C GLN A 648 -22.87 -14.93 30.44
N ASN A 649 -23.93 -15.42 31.08
CA ASN A 649 -24.88 -16.38 30.48
C ASN A 649 -25.73 -15.72 29.39
N ILE A 650 -26.12 -16.53 28.40
CA ILE A 650 -26.97 -16.15 27.28
C ILE A 650 -28.15 -17.11 27.26
N TYR A 651 -29.35 -16.63 27.53
CA TYR A 651 -30.55 -17.47 27.61
C TYR A 651 -31.44 -17.25 26.38
N LEU A 652 -31.83 -18.35 25.75
CA LEU A 652 -32.90 -18.38 24.76
C LEU A 652 -34.23 -18.66 25.46
N ARG A 653 -35.18 -17.75 25.32
CA ARG A 653 -36.57 -17.93 25.76
C ARG A 653 -37.44 -18.28 24.57
N ASP A 654 -38.04 -19.47 24.60
CA ASP A 654 -39.10 -19.87 23.67
C ASP A 654 -40.46 -19.50 24.29
N LYS A 655 -41.12 -18.48 23.71
CA LYS A 655 -42.40 -17.97 24.19
C LYS A 655 -43.57 -18.91 23.89
N GLU A 656 -43.41 -19.84 22.97
CA GLU A 656 -44.44 -20.83 22.63
C GLU A 656 -44.42 -21.97 23.66
N THR A 657 -43.25 -22.56 23.90
CA THR A 657 -43.09 -23.68 24.84
C THR A 657 -42.91 -23.26 26.30
N LYS A 658 -42.62 -21.98 26.55
CA LYS A 658 -42.24 -21.40 27.85
C LYS A 658 -40.93 -21.96 28.42
N ILE A 659 -40.10 -22.58 27.58
CA ILE A 659 -38.78 -23.09 27.98
C ILE A 659 -37.74 -21.97 27.91
N ILE A 660 -36.87 -21.91 28.91
CA ILE A 660 -35.69 -21.05 28.91
C ILE A 660 -34.47 -21.97 28.90
N THR A 661 -33.59 -21.79 27.92
CA THR A 661 -32.36 -22.57 27.76
C THR A 661 -31.15 -21.66 27.88
N ASN A 662 -30.21 -21.99 28.76
CA ASN A 662 -28.90 -21.34 28.76
C ASN A 662 -28.06 -21.91 27.62
N LEU A 663 -27.80 -21.11 26.59
CA LEU A 663 -27.07 -21.55 25.40
C LEU A 663 -25.58 -21.82 25.69
N ILE A 664 -25.07 -21.40 26.84
CA ILE A 664 -23.72 -21.75 27.31
C ILE A 664 -23.65 -23.23 27.73
N ASP A 665 -24.73 -23.76 28.31
CA ASP A 665 -24.76 -25.13 28.85
C ASP A 665 -25.12 -26.16 27.78
N GLY A 666 -25.76 -25.74 26.68
CA GLY A 666 -26.08 -26.60 25.55
C GLY A 666 -27.04 -25.98 24.55
N ASN A 667 -27.27 -26.70 23.45
CA ASN A 667 -28.17 -26.28 22.39
C ASN A 667 -29.65 -26.43 22.79
N TYR A 668 -30.51 -25.60 22.22
CA TYR A 668 -31.97 -25.74 22.31
C TYR A 668 -32.53 -26.41 21.06
N THR A 669 -33.25 -27.51 21.23
CA THR A 669 -33.88 -28.24 20.12
C THR A 669 -35.40 -28.12 20.22
N PHE A 670 -36.05 -27.82 19.10
CA PHE A 670 -37.50 -27.64 19.04
C PHE A 670 -38.08 -28.16 17.73
N LYS A 671 -39.39 -28.43 17.75
CA LYS A 671 -40.16 -28.73 16.52
C LYS A 671 -40.82 -27.46 16.00
N ALA A 672 -40.84 -27.32 14.68
CA ALA A 672 -41.56 -26.26 13.98
C ALA A 672 -42.11 -26.78 12.65
N SER A 673 -43.21 -26.17 12.21
CA SER A 673 -43.74 -26.36 10.85
C SER A 673 -43.03 -25.41 9.88
N ALA A 674 -43.18 -25.65 8.58
CA ALA A 674 -42.74 -24.69 7.56
C ALA A 674 -43.45 -23.35 7.74
N GLY A 675 -42.71 -22.24 7.66
CA GLY A 675 -43.25 -20.90 7.86
C GLY A 675 -42.24 -19.92 8.49
N GLU A 676 -42.69 -18.69 8.72
CA GLU A 676 -41.93 -17.65 9.41
C GLU A 676 -42.45 -17.44 10.83
N TYR A 677 -41.51 -17.34 11.78
CA TYR A 677 -41.78 -17.15 13.21
C TYR A 677 -40.97 -15.97 13.73
N SER A 678 -41.58 -14.79 13.76
CA SER A 678 -40.93 -13.54 14.21
C SER A 678 -41.14 -13.23 15.70
N ASN A 679 -42.07 -13.91 16.35
CA ASN A 679 -42.50 -13.61 17.73
C ASN A 679 -42.31 -14.79 18.69
N ARG A 680 -41.52 -15.80 18.34
CA ARG A 680 -41.35 -16.99 19.17
C ARG A 680 -40.16 -16.90 20.12
N PHE A 681 -39.03 -16.37 19.65
CA PHE A 681 -37.76 -16.46 20.37
C PHE A 681 -37.26 -15.10 20.83
N GLU A 682 -36.67 -15.08 22.02
CA GLU A 682 -35.96 -13.92 22.58
C GLU A 682 -34.65 -14.36 23.22
N ILE A 683 -33.59 -13.56 23.07
CA ILE A 683 -32.39 -13.66 23.90
C ILE A 683 -32.50 -12.71 25.08
N VAL A 684 -32.19 -13.24 26.27
CA VAL A 684 -32.12 -12.48 27.53
C VAL A 684 -30.86 -12.87 28.29
N PHE A 685 -30.39 -11.98 29.18
CA PHE A 685 -29.12 -12.16 29.90
C PHE A 685 -29.31 -12.53 31.38
N THR A 686 -30.56 -12.73 31.80
CA THR A 686 -30.95 -13.21 33.13
C THR A 686 -32.02 -14.31 33.00
N ALA A 687 -32.01 -15.28 33.93
CA ALA A 687 -32.91 -16.44 33.87
C ALA A 687 -34.38 -16.11 34.21
N THR A 688 -34.64 -15.01 34.92
CA THR A 688 -35.97 -14.58 35.33
C THR A 688 -36.54 -13.56 34.34
N ALA A 689 -37.73 -13.82 33.82
CA ALA A 689 -38.48 -12.81 33.07
C ALA A 689 -38.91 -11.67 34.00
N LEU A 690 -38.40 -10.46 33.78
CA LEU A 690 -39.00 -9.23 34.33
C LEU A 690 -40.14 -8.76 33.41
N GLY A 691 -41.11 -9.66 33.18
CA GLY A 691 -42.41 -9.31 32.63
C GLY A 691 -43.37 -9.02 33.79
N VAL A 692 -43.97 -7.83 33.77
CA VAL A 692 -45.06 -7.32 34.63
C VAL A 692 -45.72 -8.41 35.51
N GLY A 693 -45.37 -8.42 36.80
CA GLY A 693 -46.02 -9.31 37.77
C GLY A 693 -45.12 -10.09 38.72
N SER A 694 -43.96 -9.57 39.11
CA SER A 694 -43.40 -9.77 40.46
C SER A 694 -42.20 -8.86 40.60
N ALA A 695 -42.34 -7.80 41.39
CA ALA A 695 -41.18 -7.11 41.93
C ALA A 695 -40.26 -8.18 42.54
N VAL A 696 -38.98 -8.18 42.17
CA VAL A 696 -37.94 -8.87 42.93
C VAL A 696 -38.19 -8.50 44.39
N LYS A 697 -38.69 -9.46 45.17
CA LYS A 697 -38.95 -9.22 46.59
C LYS A 697 -37.60 -8.98 47.22
N ALA A 698 -37.25 -7.71 47.42
CA ALA A 698 -36.27 -7.34 48.42
C ALA A 698 -36.63 -8.12 49.69
N GLU A 699 -35.63 -8.69 50.39
CA GLU A 699 -35.86 -9.57 51.54
C GLU A 699 -36.81 -8.96 52.59
N THR A 700 -36.90 -7.62 52.63
CA THR A 700 -37.90 -6.83 53.35
C THR A 700 -38.37 -5.66 52.47
N GLN A 701 -39.69 -5.46 52.36
CA GLN A 701 -40.32 -4.38 51.60
C GLN A 701 -41.27 -3.57 52.47
N LEU A 702 -41.26 -2.26 52.29
CA LEU A 702 -42.22 -1.33 52.87
C LEU A 702 -42.93 -0.60 51.72
N TYR A 703 -44.25 -0.72 51.66
CA TYR A 703 -45.12 -0.07 50.67
C TYR A 703 -46.41 0.46 51.31
N ARG A 704 -47.24 1.15 50.53
CA ARG A 704 -48.52 1.71 50.97
C ARG A 704 -49.67 0.95 50.30
N GLU A 705 -50.67 0.55 51.08
CA GLU A 705 -51.86 -0.17 50.61
C GLU A 705 -53.11 0.53 51.19
N GLY A 706 -53.72 1.39 50.36
CA GLY A 706 -54.80 2.28 50.81
C GLY A 706 -54.35 3.20 51.95
N GLN A 707 -55.06 3.14 53.07
CA GLN A 707 -54.74 3.91 54.29
C GLN A 707 -53.65 3.28 55.15
N TYR A 708 -53.04 2.15 54.77
CA TYR A 708 -52.05 1.45 55.59
C TYR A 708 -50.64 1.56 55.01
N PHE A 709 -49.65 1.67 55.90
CA PHE A 709 -48.28 1.28 55.61
C PHE A 709 -48.12 -0.21 55.91
N VAL A 710 -47.55 -0.95 54.96
CA VAL A 710 -47.38 -2.41 55.01
C VAL A 710 -45.90 -2.74 54.90
N LEU A 711 -45.36 -3.35 55.95
CA LEU A 711 -44.00 -3.89 56.00
C LEU A 711 -44.07 -5.41 55.91
N VAL A 712 -43.53 -5.98 54.83
CA VAL A 712 -43.42 -7.43 54.63
C VAL A 712 -41.96 -7.86 54.62
N SER A 713 -41.66 -9.00 55.23
CA SER A 713 -40.32 -9.59 55.24
C SER A 713 -40.38 -11.10 55.01
N THR A 714 -39.33 -11.64 54.41
CA THR A 714 -39.14 -13.09 54.26
C THR A 714 -38.80 -13.78 55.59
N LYS A 715 -38.18 -13.04 56.52
CA LYS A 715 -37.87 -13.43 57.91
C LYS A 715 -38.91 -12.83 58.86
N LYS A 716 -39.11 -13.42 60.05
CA LYS A 716 -40.01 -12.82 61.04
C LYS A 716 -39.47 -11.47 61.52
N ILE A 717 -40.35 -10.49 61.69
CA ILE A 717 -40.06 -9.18 62.27
C ILE A 717 -40.23 -9.31 63.78
N THR A 718 -39.10 -9.33 64.49
CA THR A 718 -39.02 -9.53 65.95
C THR A 718 -39.03 -8.22 66.73
N GLY A 719 -38.79 -7.09 66.04
CA GLY A 719 -38.92 -5.75 66.60
C GLY A 719 -39.33 -4.74 65.53
N PHE A 720 -40.16 -3.77 65.89
CA PHE A 720 -40.65 -2.72 65.02
C PHE A 720 -40.76 -1.42 65.80
N GLU A 721 -40.17 -0.35 65.28
CA GLU A 721 -40.16 0.97 65.89
C GLU A 721 -40.38 2.05 64.82
N LEU A 722 -41.23 3.01 65.11
CA LEU A 722 -41.47 4.18 64.26
C LEU A 722 -41.12 5.44 65.05
N TYR A 723 -40.27 6.30 64.48
CA TYR A 723 -39.81 7.54 65.08
C TYR A 723 -40.28 8.73 64.25
N ASP A 724 -40.56 9.87 64.87
CA ASP A 724 -40.63 11.14 64.15
C ASP A 724 -39.20 11.73 63.91
N MET A 725 -39.10 12.83 63.16
CA MET A 725 -37.81 13.46 62.86
C MET A 725 -37.07 14.04 64.08
N SER A 726 -37.73 14.18 65.23
CA SER A 726 -37.11 14.60 66.49
C SER A 726 -36.55 13.43 67.31
N GLY A 727 -36.73 12.19 66.83
CA GLY A 727 -36.28 10.97 67.51
C GLY A 727 -37.26 10.45 68.55
N ARG A 728 -38.47 11.01 68.65
CA ARG A 728 -39.53 10.52 69.54
C ARG A 728 -40.18 9.27 68.95
N ILE A 729 -40.31 8.22 69.77
CA ILE A 729 -40.97 6.96 69.39
C ILE A 729 -42.48 7.20 69.30
N ILE A 730 -43.07 6.81 68.17
CA ILE A 730 -44.49 6.91 67.85
C ILE A 730 -45.15 5.53 67.96
N ILE A 731 -44.48 4.47 67.48
CA ILE A 731 -44.94 3.09 67.58
C ILE A 731 -43.76 2.21 68.00
N THR A 732 -43.98 1.29 68.93
CA THR A 732 -43.03 0.22 69.26
C THR A 732 -43.77 -1.10 69.45
N GLN A 733 -43.30 -2.16 68.80
CA GLN A 733 -43.92 -3.49 68.83
C GLN A 733 -42.86 -4.59 68.72
N LYS A 734 -43.18 -5.78 69.25
CA LYS A 734 -42.40 -7.02 69.10
C LYS A 734 -43.30 -8.14 68.56
N PRO A 735 -43.68 -8.10 67.28
CA PRO A 735 -44.85 -8.83 66.83
C PRO A 735 -44.58 -10.30 66.43
N ASP A 736 -43.33 -10.69 66.13
CA ASP A 736 -42.95 -12.05 65.69
C ASP A 736 -43.74 -12.57 64.47
N VAL A 737 -43.99 -11.68 63.50
CA VAL A 737 -44.77 -11.94 62.28
C VAL A 737 -43.96 -11.56 61.04
N LYS A 738 -44.35 -12.07 59.87
CA LYS A 738 -43.72 -11.69 58.60
C LYS A 738 -44.30 -10.42 57.97
N GLU A 739 -45.38 -9.89 58.53
CA GLU A 739 -46.08 -8.73 58.00
C GLU A 739 -46.63 -7.85 59.13
N ILE A 740 -46.39 -6.53 59.05
CA ILE A 740 -46.96 -5.52 59.94
C ILE A 740 -47.71 -4.51 59.09
N ARG A 741 -48.95 -4.22 59.49
CA ARG A 741 -49.76 -3.14 58.93
C ARG A 741 -50.04 -2.10 60.01
N PHE A 742 -49.80 -0.83 59.71
CA PHE A 742 -50.21 0.27 60.59
C PHE A 742 -50.94 1.35 59.80
N ASN A 743 -51.99 1.90 60.39
CA ASN A 743 -52.84 2.89 59.74
C ASN A 743 -52.07 4.21 59.62
N ALA A 744 -51.88 4.67 58.39
CA ALA A 744 -51.22 5.92 58.07
C ALA A 744 -52.01 7.11 58.65
N ASP A 745 -53.35 7.05 58.68
CA ASP A 745 -54.19 8.16 59.19
C ASP A 745 -54.08 8.37 60.70
N ALA A 746 -53.50 7.41 61.42
CA ALA A 746 -53.15 7.59 62.84
C ALA A 746 -51.87 8.43 63.04
N LEU A 747 -51.16 8.79 61.96
CA LEU A 747 -49.97 9.63 61.98
C LEU A 747 -50.31 11.05 61.54
N LEU A 748 -49.70 12.05 62.18
CA LEU A 748 -49.74 13.43 61.70
C LEU A 748 -48.94 13.55 60.39
N ASN A 749 -49.31 14.50 59.53
CA ASN A 749 -48.55 14.78 58.31
C ASN A 749 -47.11 15.15 58.65
N GLY A 750 -46.16 14.40 58.11
CA GLY A 750 -44.75 14.53 58.50
C GLY A 750 -43.89 13.38 58.00
N THR A 751 -42.59 13.52 58.26
CA THR A 751 -41.61 12.46 57.98
C THR A 751 -41.38 11.62 59.23
N TYR A 752 -41.28 10.31 59.04
CA TYR A 752 -40.97 9.34 60.07
C TYR A 752 -39.85 8.41 59.63
N ILE A 753 -39.18 7.78 60.59
CA ILE A 753 -38.16 6.74 60.37
C ILE A 753 -38.69 5.44 60.97
N LEU A 754 -38.83 4.41 60.13
CA LEU A 754 -39.20 3.06 60.55
C LEU A 754 -37.93 2.24 60.70
N ASN A 755 -37.78 1.56 61.84
CA ASN A 755 -36.75 0.56 62.11
C ASN A 755 -37.41 -0.79 62.40
N ALA A 756 -36.91 -1.86 61.79
CA ALA A 756 -37.35 -3.22 62.03
C ALA A 756 -36.16 -4.15 62.31
N GLN A 757 -36.30 -5.01 63.31
CA GLN A 757 -35.40 -6.11 63.61
C GLN A 757 -36.00 -7.40 63.06
N LEU A 758 -35.16 -8.19 62.40
CA LEU A 758 -35.52 -9.45 61.78
C LEU A 758 -34.92 -10.62 62.58
N GLU A 759 -35.61 -11.76 62.52
CA GLU A 759 -35.10 -13.05 62.98
C GLU A 759 -33.70 -13.31 62.39
N GLY A 760 -32.77 -13.74 63.23
CA GLY A 760 -31.35 -13.89 62.85
C GLY A 760 -30.53 -12.59 62.88
N GLY A 761 -31.05 -11.50 63.48
CA GLY A 761 -30.29 -10.30 63.82
C GLY A 761 -30.20 -9.22 62.72
N GLY A 762 -30.88 -9.43 61.59
CA GLY A 762 -30.95 -8.43 60.50
C GLY A 762 -31.69 -7.16 60.95
N ARG A 763 -31.31 -6.01 60.37
CA ARG A 763 -31.97 -4.71 60.63
C ARG A 763 -32.40 -4.06 59.32
N PHE A 764 -33.60 -3.49 59.31
CA PHE A 764 -34.15 -2.73 58.20
C PHE A 764 -34.53 -1.33 58.71
N SER A 765 -34.09 -0.28 58.01
CA SER A 765 -34.46 1.10 58.34
C SER A 765 -34.91 1.83 57.09
N LYS A 766 -36.03 2.55 57.17
CA LYS A 766 -36.55 3.32 56.04
C LYS A 766 -37.30 4.56 56.49
N LYS A 767 -37.04 5.67 55.81
CA LYS A 767 -37.80 6.92 55.95
C LYS A 767 -39.16 6.79 55.23
N LEU A 768 -40.23 7.22 55.89
CA LEU A 768 -41.57 7.28 55.33
C LEU A 768 -42.18 8.67 55.49
N LEU A 769 -43.02 9.06 54.54
CA LEU A 769 -43.74 10.33 54.53
C LEU A 769 -45.23 10.01 54.63
N LYS A 770 -45.91 10.54 55.64
CA LYS A 770 -47.36 10.43 55.76
C LYS A 770 -48.04 11.41 54.81
#